data_AF-Q6Y9C4-F1
#
_entry.id   AF-Q6Y9C4-F1
#
_cell.length_a   1.000
_cell.length_b   1.000
_cell.length_c   1.000
_cell.angle_alpha   90.00
_cell.angle_beta   90.00
_cell.angle_gamma   90.00
#
_symmetry.space_group_name_H-M   'P 1'
#
loop_
_entity.id
_entity.type
_entity.pdbx_description
1 polymer ?
#
loop_
_entity_poly.entity_id
_entity_poly.type
_entity_poly.pdbx_seq_one_letter_code
_entity_poly.pdbx_strand_id
1 'polypeptide(L)'
;LFDRNITDGRAMMCSVLTLSIGNNQGMGDVDYGKIYDIYFPPQYLRLFDGPSCCVIDMWRILGRGTVGGGLVVGTIIKPKLGLQPKPFGQACYGFWQGGDFIKNDEPQGNQTFCQMNECIPEVVKAMRAAQEETGQGKLFSANITADDPNEMIARAKYILNQMGPMAENCAFLVDGYVAGGTAVTVARRNFPKQFLHYHRAGHGAVTSPQTQRGYTAFVHTKLSRVIGASGIHTGTMSFGKMEGDASDKNIGFMLQDDVADGPYYRQEWEGMKQTTPIISGGMNALRLPAFFENLGHSNVILTAGGGAFGHKDGPKQGAISCAQGEESWKLWKAGTYGDVSLSDGVVEYAKTHEELKGAFLTFQKDADQIYPGWKEKLGYTGESSVQAASFNWQKKDLAAAFVGASTTRKASSVARRALDQSSRYADLSLTEEDLIKNGQHVLVAYIMKPKAGYDYLATAAHFAAESSTGTNVNVCTTDDFTKTVDALVYYIDPENEEMKIAYPTALFDRNITDGRAMMCSVLTLSIGNNQGMGDVDYGKIYDIYFPPQYLRLFDGPSCCVIDMWRILGRGTVGGGLVVGTIIKPKLGLQPKPFGQACYGFWQGGDFIKNDEPQGNQTFCQMNECIPEVVKAMRAAQEETGQGKLFSANITADDPNEMIARAKYILNQMGPMAENCAFLVDGYVAGGTAVTVARRNFPKQFLHYHRAGHGAVTSPQTQRGYTAFVHTKLSRVIGASGIHTGTMSFGKMEGDASDKNIGFMLQDDVADGPYYRQEWEGMKQTTPIISGGMNALRLPAFFENLGHSNVILTAGGGAFGHKDGPKQGAISCAQGEESWKLWKAGTYGDVSLSDGVVEYAKTHEELKGAFLTFQKDADQIYPGWKEKLGYTGESSVQAASFNWQKKELS
;
A
#
# COMPACT_ATOMS: atom_id res chain seq x y z
N LEU A 1 21.47 1.29 -13.06
CA LEU A 1 21.05 0.48 -11.90
C LEU A 1 19.58 0.10 -11.96
N PHE A 2 18.69 1.02 -12.33
CA PHE A 2 17.26 0.72 -12.42
C PHE A 2 16.88 -0.15 -13.61
N ASP A 3 15.95 -1.06 -13.35
CA ASP A 3 15.29 -1.92 -14.33
C ASP A 3 14.48 -1.11 -15.36
N ARG A 4 14.28 -1.68 -16.56
CA ARG A 4 13.49 -1.11 -17.66
C ARG A 4 12.63 -2.18 -18.32
N ASN A 5 11.51 -1.76 -18.90
CA ASN A 5 10.66 -2.65 -19.66
C ASN A 5 11.42 -3.28 -20.85
N ILE A 6 11.20 -4.57 -21.13
CA ILE A 6 11.64 -5.24 -22.36
C ILE A 6 10.76 -4.86 -23.54
N THR A 7 9.52 -4.42 -23.28
CA THR A 7 8.53 -4.09 -24.31
C THR A 7 8.72 -2.71 -24.96
N ASP A 8 9.05 -1.69 -24.16
CA ASP A 8 9.14 -0.30 -24.62
C ASP A 8 10.32 0.51 -24.05
N GLY A 9 11.17 -0.13 -23.21
CA GLY A 9 12.34 0.52 -22.60
C GLY A 9 12.01 1.56 -21.51
N ARG A 10 10.75 1.72 -21.11
CA ARG A 10 10.32 2.66 -20.06
C ARG A 10 10.86 2.25 -18.69
N ALA A 11 11.03 3.25 -17.82
CA ALA A 11 11.36 3.04 -16.41
C ALA A 11 10.09 2.75 -15.59
N MET A 12 10.27 2.12 -14.43
CA MET A 12 9.18 1.70 -13.55
C MET A 12 9.39 2.21 -12.13
N MET A 13 8.33 2.66 -11.50
CA MET A 13 8.29 3.14 -10.13
C MET A 13 8.54 2.02 -9.13
N CYS A 14 7.99 0.81 -9.36
CA CYS A 14 8.24 -0.34 -8.49
C CYS A 14 9.75 -0.62 -8.36
N SER A 15 10.52 -0.51 -9.44
CA SER A 15 11.99 -0.70 -9.45
C SER A 15 12.73 0.33 -8.60
N VAL A 16 12.28 1.60 -8.62
CA VAL A 16 12.82 2.66 -7.77
C VAL A 16 12.53 2.37 -6.30
N LEU A 17 11.30 1.95 -5.98
CA LEU A 17 10.89 1.60 -4.61
C LEU A 17 11.60 0.35 -4.09
N THR A 18 11.73 -0.70 -4.90
CA THR A 18 12.46 -1.92 -4.57
C THR A 18 13.89 -1.59 -4.10
N LEU A 19 14.58 -0.66 -4.77
CA LEU A 19 15.95 -0.29 -4.39
C LEU A 19 16.03 0.71 -3.23
N SER A 20 15.11 1.67 -3.16
CA SER A 20 15.18 2.77 -2.19
C SER A 20 14.62 2.39 -0.81
N ILE A 21 13.51 1.65 -0.77
CA ILE A 21 12.86 1.21 0.47
C ILE A 21 12.90 -0.31 0.70
N GLY A 22 13.29 -1.12 -0.28
CA GLY A 22 13.16 -2.59 -0.22
C GLY A 22 13.65 -3.25 1.07
N ASN A 23 14.91 -3.69 1.10
CA ASN A 23 15.46 -4.36 2.29
C ASN A 23 15.83 -3.38 3.40
N ASN A 24 16.10 -2.11 3.05
CA ASN A 24 16.59 -1.07 3.97
C ASN A 24 15.60 -0.80 5.12
N GLN A 25 14.32 -1.08 4.92
CA GLN A 25 13.27 -0.84 5.92
C GLN A 25 13.10 -1.98 6.94
N GLY A 26 13.78 -3.11 6.79
CA GLY A 26 13.66 -4.27 7.70
C GLY A 26 15.00 -4.80 8.23
N MET A 27 16.08 -4.04 8.07
CA MET A 27 17.40 -4.39 8.59
C MET A 27 17.43 -4.25 10.12
N GLY A 28 17.77 -5.33 10.84
CA GLY A 28 17.75 -5.36 12.31
C GLY A 28 18.88 -4.59 12.98
N ASP A 29 19.88 -4.12 12.23
CA ASP A 29 20.98 -3.26 12.67
C ASP A 29 20.71 -1.75 12.43
N VAL A 30 19.52 -1.40 11.93
CA VAL A 30 19.11 0.00 11.67
C VAL A 30 17.85 0.31 12.48
N ASP A 31 17.94 1.27 13.41
CA ASP A 31 16.81 1.68 14.26
C ASP A 31 15.62 2.20 13.43
N TYR A 32 15.84 3.05 12.43
CA TYR A 32 14.81 3.46 11.46
C TYR A 32 15.43 4.25 10.29
N GLY A 33 14.65 4.43 9.22
CA GLY A 33 15.05 5.26 8.08
C GLY A 33 13.85 5.74 7.27
N LYS A 34 13.76 7.06 7.05
CA LYS A 34 12.68 7.70 6.29
C LYS A 34 13.23 8.50 5.11
N ILE A 35 12.66 8.32 3.93
CA ILE A 35 13.01 9.12 2.75
C ILE A 35 12.25 10.44 2.79
N TYR A 36 12.98 11.56 2.81
CA TYR A 36 12.40 12.91 2.82
C TYR A 36 12.27 13.54 1.44
N ASP A 37 13.13 13.17 0.50
CA ASP A 37 13.14 13.66 -0.88
C ASP A 37 13.84 12.65 -1.79
N ILE A 38 13.55 12.71 -3.10
CA ILE A 38 14.20 11.89 -4.13
C ILE A 38 14.43 12.75 -5.38
N TYR A 39 15.64 12.77 -5.91
CA TYR A 39 15.95 13.47 -7.16
C TYR A 39 15.87 12.52 -8.35
N PHE A 40 15.17 12.94 -9.41
CA PHE A 40 15.17 12.22 -10.67
C PHE A 40 15.97 13.00 -11.72
N PRO A 41 17.06 12.43 -12.26
CA PRO A 41 17.82 13.08 -13.33
C PRO A 41 16.97 13.27 -14.61
N PRO A 42 17.15 14.37 -15.36
CA PRO A 42 16.41 14.66 -16.60
C PRO A 42 16.32 13.49 -17.59
N GLN A 43 17.45 12.82 -17.85
CA GLN A 43 17.50 11.69 -18.77
C GLN A 43 16.69 10.48 -18.28
N TYR A 44 16.60 10.29 -16.96
CA TYR A 44 15.84 9.20 -16.37
C TYR A 44 14.35 9.54 -16.29
N LEU A 45 13.99 10.79 -16.00
CA LEU A 45 12.60 11.27 -16.01
C LEU A 45 11.88 11.02 -17.34
N ARG A 46 12.59 11.24 -18.46
CA ARG A 46 12.04 11.01 -19.81
C ARG A 46 11.66 9.56 -20.10
N LEU A 47 12.09 8.61 -19.27
CA LEU A 47 11.74 7.19 -19.40
C LEU A 47 10.43 6.84 -18.69
N PHE A 48 9.85 7.73 -17.89
CA PHE A 48 8.55 7.50 -17.23
C PHE A 48 7.40 8.03 -18.08
N ASP A 49 6.21 7.45 -17.90
CA ASP A 49 5.03 7.83 -18.67
C ASP A 49 4.54 9.26 -18.37
N GLY A 50 4.64 9.67 -17.09
CA GLY A 50 4.10 10.95 -16.62
C GLY A 50 2.59 11.10 -16.89
N PRO A 51 1.97 12.21 -16.45
CA PRO A 51 0.54 12.40 -16.64
C PRO A 51 0.18 12.63 -18.12
N SER A 52 -0.92 12.08 -18.62
CA SER A 52 -1.47 12.42 -19.94
C SER A 52 -2.49 13.56 -19.92
N CYS A 53 -3.19 13.70 -18.80
CA CYS A 53 -4.19 14.74 -18.56
C CYS A 53 -3.82 15.59 -17.33
N CYS A 54 -4.35 16.81 -17.25
CA CYS A 54 -4.22 17.71 -16.10
C CYS A 54 -5.48 18.59 -15.96
N VAL A 55 -5.46 19.58 -15.06
CA VAL A 55 -6.60 20.46 -14.78
C VAL A 55 -7.10 21.22 -16.02
N ILE A 56 -6.24 21.52 -16.99
CA ILE A 56 -6.61 22.22 -18.23
C ILE A 56 -7.64 21.41 -19.02
N ASP A 57 -7.50 20.07 -19.03
CA ASP A 57 -8.45 19.19 -19.71
C ASP A 57 -9.84 19.27 -19.05
N MET A 58 -9.88 19.37 -17.72
CA MET A 58 -11.12 19.53 -16.95
C MET A 58 -11.75 20.91 -17.19
N TRP A 59 -10.96 21.99 -17.17
CA TRP A 59 -11.46 23.34 -17.46
C TRP A 59 -12.10 23.44 -18.84
N ARG A 60 -11.48 22.83 -19.86
CA ARG A 60 -12.05 22.75 -21.21
C ARG A 60 -13.43 22.09 -21.22
N ILE A 61 -13.60 20.97 -20.51
CA ILE A 61 -14.89 20.26 -20.42
C ILE A 61 -15.94 21.12 -19.68
N LEU A 62 -15.51 21.91 -18.69
CA LEU A 62 -16.36 22.86 -17.96
C LEU A 62 -16.62 24.17 -18.74
N GLY A 63 -16.09 24.32 -19.97
CA GLY A 63 -16.26 25.53 -20.79
C GLY A 63 -15.45 26.73 -20.32
N ARG A 64 -14.37 26.50 -19.55
CA ARG A 64 -13.50 27.55 -18.99
C ARG A 64 -12.23 27.75 -19.85
N GLY A 65 -11.56 28.88 -19.65
CA GLY A 65 -10.29 29.18 -20.29
C GLY A 65 -9.17 28.19 -19.93
N THR A 66 -8.20 28.02 -20.82
CA THR A 66 -7.05 27.11 -20.64
C THR A 66 -5.94 27.67 -19.75
N VAL A 67 -6.04 28.94 -19.37
CA VAL A 67 -5.12 29.63 -18.46
C VAL A 67 -5.93 30.19 -17.31
N GLY A 68 -5.58 29.81 -16.08
CA GLY A 68 -6.23 30.33 -14.87
C GLY A 68 -7.73 30.01 -14.76
N GLY A 69 -8.16 28.82 -15.22
CA GLY A 69 -9.57 28.39 -15.15
C GLY A 69 -10.10 28.18 -13.73
N GLY A 70 -9.23 28.34 -12.71
CA GLY A 70 -9.59 28.45 -11.31
C GLY A 70 -9.99 27.13 -10.65
N LEU A 71 -10.70 27.27 -9.54
CA LEU A 71 -11.13 26.17 -8.70
C LEU A 71 -12.14 25.26 -9.43
N VAL A 72 -11.88 23.96 -9.50
CA VAL A 72 -12.92 22.98 -9.84
C VAL A 72 -13.66 22.62 -8.57
N VAL A 73 -14.91 23.09 -8.44
CA VAL A 73 -15.72 22.89 -7.23
C VAL A 73 -16.32 21.50 -7.28
N GLY A 74 -15.79 20.60 -6.48
CA GLY A 74 -16.28 19.24 -6.40
C GLY A 74 -16.59 18.74 -5.01
N THR A 75 -17.16 17.54 -4.98
CA THR A 75 -17.54 16.84 -3.77
C THR A 75 -17.30 15.34 -3.87
N ILE A 76 -17.41 14.68 -2.73
CA ILE A 76 -17.51 13.24 -2.58
C ILE A 76 -18.93 12.98 -2.11
N ILE A 77 -19.64 12.04 -2.75
CA ILE A 77 -20.97 11.66 -2.26
C ILE A 77 -20.83 11.04 -0.86
N LYS A 78 -21.65 11.51 0.07
CA LYS A 78 -21.76 10.96 1.42
C LYS A 78 -23.16 10.36 1.60
N PRO A 79 -23.39 9.39 2.52
CA PRO A 79 -22.41 8.63 3.31
C PRO A 79 -21.37 7.92 2.42
N LYS A 80 -20.19 7.59 2.98
CA LYS A 80 -19.05 7.02 2.24
C LYS A 80 -19.45 5.74 1.49
N LEU A 81 -20.25 4.91 2.14
CA LEU A 81 -20.90 3.72 1.62
C LEU A 81 -22.32 3.65 2.19
N GLY A 82 -23.17 2.83 1.57
CA GLY A 82 -24.54 2.56 2.04
C GLY A 82 -25.65 3.17 1.18
N LEU A 83 -25.35 4.12 0.29
CA LEU A 83 -26.36 4.56 -0.68
C LEU A 83 -26.60 3.52 -1.76
N GLN A 84 -27.88 3.20 -1.99
CA GLN A 84 -28.33 2.44 -3.15
C GLN A 84 -28.28 3.29 -4.43
N PRO A 85 -28.34 2.68 -5.63
CA PRO A 85 -28.14 3.36 -6.92
C PRO A 85 -28.97 4.64 -7.14
N LYS A 86 -30.27 4.59 -6.85
CA LYS A 86 -31.19 5.72 -7.08
C LYS A 86 -30.93 6.89 -6.11
N PRO A 87 -30.85 6.69 -4.78
CA PRO A 87 -30.39 7.75 -3.87
C PRO A 87 -29.03 8.34 -4.24
N PHE A 88 -28.10 7.50 -4.72
CA PHE A 88 -26.79 7.97 -5.19
C PHE A 88 -26.92 8.95 -6.37
N GLY A 89 -27.68 8.58 -7.42
CA GLY A 89 -27.96 9.46 -8.55
C GLY A 89 -28.67 10.77 -8.15
N GLN A 90 -29.60 10.72 -7.19
CA GLN A 90 -30.27 11.91 -6.66
C GLN A 90 -29.30 12.85 -5.95
N ALA A 91 -28.39 12.32 -5.13
CA ALA A 91 -27.35 13.11 -4.47
C ALA A 91 -26.41 13.74 -5.50
N CYS A 92 -26.06 13.01 -6.57
CA CYS A 92 -25.27 13.54 -7.68
C CYS A 92 -25.95 14.74 -8.35
N TYR A 93 -27.22 14.57 -8.74
CA TYR A 93 -28.00 15.65 -9.34
C TYR A 93 -28.07 16.87 -8.43
N GLY A 94 -28.42 16.69 -7.15
CA GLY A 94 -28.55 17.79 -6.18
C GLY A 94 -27.28 18.62 -6.01
N PHE A 95 -26.09 18.01 -6.07
CA PHE A 95 -24.83 18.75 -6.04
C PHE A 95 -24.51 19.43 -7.37
N TRP A 96 -24.66 18.72 -8.50
CA TRP A 96 -24.33 19.27 -9.83
C TRP A 96 -25.17 20.48 -10.26
N GLN A 97 -26.30 20.72 -9.59
CA GLN A 97 -27.06 21.97 -9.72
C GLN A 97 -26.25 23.23 -9.35
N GLY A 98 -25.15 23.10 -8.60
CA GLY A 98 -24.26 24.22 -8.25
C GLY A 98 -22.77 23.91 -8.38
N GLY A 99 -22.36 22.63 -8.44
CA GLY A 99 -20.97 22.22 -8.53
C GLY A 99 -20.54 21.66 -9.89
N ASP A 100 -19.24 21.41 -10.02
CA ASP A 100 -18.58 20.95 -11.25
C ASP A 100 -18.30 19.43 -11.23
N PHE A 101 -17.75 18.92 -10.12
CA PHE A 101 -17.07 17.63 -10.07
C PHE A 101 -17.58 16.74 -8.95
N ILE A 102 -17.87 15.48 -9.24
CA ILE A 102 -18.19 14.48 -8.22
C ILE A 102 -17.20 13.34 -8.33
N LYS A 103 -16.63 12.88 -7.21
CA LYS A 103 -15.91 11.60 -7.16
C LYS A 103 -16.70 10.54 -6.39
N ASN A 104 -16.58 9.29 -6.79
CA ASN A 104 -16.80 8.18 -5.87
C ASN A 104 -15.86 8.33 -4.66
N ASP A 105 -16.31 7.94 -3.47
CA ASP A 105 -15.37 7.81 -2.35
C ASP A 105 -14.48 6.58 -2.56
N GLU A 106 -13.33 6.50 -1.89
CA GLU A 106 -12.33 5.48 -2.21
C GLU A 106 -12.76 4.02 -2.10
N PRO A 107 -13.60 3.59 -1.14
CA PRO A 107 -14.03 2.20 -1.13
C PRO A 107 -15.22 1.96 -2.06
N GLN A 108 -15.87 3.01 -2.60
CA GLN A 108 -17.09 2.87 -3.37
C GLN A 108 -16.78 2.37 -4.78
N GLY A 109 -17.34 1.22 -5.15
CA GLY A 109 -17.13 0.57 -6.44
C GLY A 109 -18.38 -0.21 -6.85
N ASN A 110 -18.29 -1.54 -6.85
CA ASN A 110 -19.35 -2.48 -7.22
C ASN A 110 -19.79 -3.32 -6.00
N GLN A 111 -20.16 -2.65 -4.91
CA GLN A 111 -20.75 -3.30 -3.74
C GLN A 111 -22.04 -4.03 -4.12
N THR A 112 -22.34 -5.12 -3.40
CA THR A 112 -23.54 -5.94 -3.63
C THR A 112 -24.86 -5.17 -3.54
N PHE A 113 -24.90 -4.08 -2.77
CA PHE A 113 -26.07 -3.21 -2.60
C PHE A 113 -26.09 -1.97 -3.52
N CYS A 114 -25.01 -1.70 -4.24
CA CYS A 114 -24.87 -0.55 -5.13
C CYS A 114 -24.01 -0.95 -6.34
N GLN A 115 -24.54 -1.88 -7.13
CA GLN A 115 -23.81 -2.47 -8.23
C GLN A 115 -23.59 -1.45 -9.36
N MET A 116 -22.43 -1.55 -10.02
CA MET A 116 -22.00 -0.61 -11.06
C MET A 116 -22.97 -0.57 -12.24
N ASN A 117 -23.61 -1.71 -12.56
CA ASN A 117 -24.59 -1.84 -13.63
C ASN A 117 -25.92 -1.11 -13.37
N GLU A 118 -26.18 -0.70 -12.13
CA GLU A 118 -27.37 0.07 -11.74
C GLU A 118 -27.00 1.51 -11.37
N CYS A 119 -25.89 1.69 -10.64
CA CYS A 119 -25.45 2.98 -10.14
C CYS A 119 -24.96 3.92 -11.25
N ILE A 120 -24.13 3.44 -12.18
CA ILE A 120 -23.61 4.28 -13.27
C ILE A 120 -24.72 4.82 -14.17
N PRO A 121 -25.74 4.03 -14.59
CA PRO A 121 -26.90 4.59 -15.29
C PRO A 121 -27.61 5.73 -14.55
N GLU A 122 -27.81 5.62 -13.24
CA GLU A 122 -28.40 6.71 -12.44
C GLU A 122 -27.50 7.95 -12.37
N VAL A 123 -26.18 7.77 -12.32
CA VAL A 123 -25.20 8.87 -12.41
C VAL A 123 -25.26 9.56 -13.78
N VAL A 124 -25.30 8.80 -14.87
CA VAL A 124 -25.40 9.33 -16.25
C VAL A 124 -26.69 10.12 -16.42
N LYS A 125 -27.81 9.60 -15.92
CA LYS A 125 -29.11 10.27 -15.94
C LYS A 125 -29.07 11.59 -15.17
N ALA A 126 -28.50 11.59 -13.95
CA ALA A 126 -28.34 12.77 -13.12
C ALA A 126 -27.45 13.83 -13.79
N MET A 127 -26.34 13.41 -14.40
CA MET A 127 -25.42 14.30 -15.11
C MET A 127 -26.11 14.99 -16.30
N ARG A 128 -26.83 14.23 -17.13
CA ARG A 128 -27.56 14.80 -18.28
C ARG A 128 -28.58 15.85 -17.84
N ALA A 129 -29.40 15.52 -16.85
CA ALA A 129 -30.39 16.45 -16.32
C ALA A 129 -29.74 17.73 -15.77
N ALA A 130 -28.66 17.60 -15.00
CA ALA A 130 -27.95 18.77 -14.48
C ALA A 130 -27.31 19.61 -15.60
N GLN A 131 -26.71 18.99 -16.62
CA GLN A 131 -26.13 19.72 -17.76
C GLN A 131 -27.19 20.47 -18.57
N GLU A 132 -28.36 19.85 -18.79
CA GLU A 132 -29.49 20.45 -19.51
C GLU A 132 -30.04 21.67 -18.76
N GLU A 133 -30.22 21.56 -17.44
CA GLU A 133 -30.81 22.62 -16.62
C GLU A 133 -29.83 23.77 -16.32
N THR A 134 -28.54 23.47 -16.09
CA THR A 134 -27.56 24.52 -15.74
C THR A 134 -26.83 25.07 -16.96
N GLY A 135 -26.87 24.39 -18.11
CA GLY A 135 -26.11 24.77 -19.31
C GLY A 135 -24.59 24.68 -19.15
N GLN A 136 -24.09 23.95 -18.14
CA GLN A 136 -22.67 23.85 -17.81
C GLN A 136 -22.21 22.40 -17.87
N GLY A 137 -20.96 22.17 -18.30
CA GLY A 137 -20.33 20.85 -18.22
C GLY A 137 -20.26 20.35 -16.78
N LYS A 138 -20.37 19.04 -16.59
CA LYS A 138 -20.23 18.36 -15.29
C LYS A 138 -19.23 17.22 -15.42
N LEU A 139 -18.53 16.91 -14.33
CA LEU A 139 -17.47 15.91 -14.30
C LEU A 139 -17.76 14.86 -13.23
N PHE A 140 -17.42 13.60 -13.53
CA PHE A 140 -17.53 12.48 -12.60
C PHE A 140 -16.23 11.68 -12.56
N SER A 141 -15.71 11.37 -11.37
CA SER A 141 -14.58 10.47 -11.18
C SER A 141 -15.07 9.13 -10.66
N ALA A 142 -15.06 8.15 -11.57
CA ALA A 142 -15.53 6.80 -11.30
C ALA A 142 -14.41 5.92 -10.75
N ASN A 143 -14.67 5.18 -9.67
CA ASN A 143 -13.70 4.24 -9.12
C ASN A 143 -13.60 2.99 -10.00
N ILE A 144 -12.39 2.72 -10.51
CA ILE A 144 -12.10 1.52 -11.31
C ILE A 144 -11.10 0.60 -10.62
N THR A 145 -10.74 0.88 -9.37
CA THR A 145 -9.76 0.09 -8.59
C THR A 145 -10.18 -1.38 -8.55
N ALA A 146 -9.24 -2.27 -8.83
CA ALA A 146 -9.36 -3.71 -8.63
C ALA A 146 -7.97 -4.35 -8.57
N ASP A 147 -7.89 -5.56 -8.01
CA ASP A 147 -6.65 -6.35 -8.05
C ASP A 147 -6.36 -6.89 -9.46
N ASP A 148 -7.38 -7.23 -10.26
CA ASP A 148 -7.18 -7.73 -11.63
C ASP A 148 -7.20 -6.57 -12.64
N PRO A 149 -6.12 -6.35 -13.44
CA PRO A 149 -6.13 -5.36 -14.51
C PRO A 149 -7.27 -5.53 -15.53
N ASN A 150 -7.69 -6.77 -15.81
CA ASN A 150 -8.80 -7.02 -16.74
C ASN A 150 -10.12 -6.50 -16.17
N GLU A 151 -10.32 -6.64 -14.85
CA GLU A 151 -11.47 -6.06 -14.15
C GLU A 151 -11.44 -4.54 -14.23
N MET A 152 -10.29 -3.90 -13.97
CA MET A 152 -10.15 -2.43 -14.08
C MET A 152 -10.51 -1.95 -15.49
N ILE A 153 -10.01 -2.64 -16.53
CA ILE A 153 -10.30 -2.33 -17.93
C ILE A 153 -11.79 -2.55 -18.24
N ALA A 154 -12.40 -3.60 -17.71
CA ALA A 154 -13.82 -3.89 -17.89
C ALA A 154 -14.69 -2.81 -17.25
N ARG A 155 -14.40 -2.41 -16.00
CA ARG A 155 -15.07 -1.30 -15.29
C ARG A 155 -15.00 -0.02 -16.11
N ALA A 156 -13.79 0.38 -16.50
CA ALA A 156 -13.57 1.59 -17.28
C ALA A 156 -14.32 1.58 -18.63
N LYS A 157 -14.23 0.48 -19.39
CA LYS A 157 -14.97 0.35 -20.66
C LYS A 157 -16.47 0.40 -20.46
N TYR A 158 -16.99 -0.26 -19.42
CA TYR A 158 -18.40 -0.22 -19.08
C TYR A 158 -18.86 1.21 -18.79
N ILE A 159 -18.14 1.94 -17.92
CA ILE A 159 -18.45 3.32 -17.56
C ILE A 159 -18.44 4.25 -18.78
N LEU A 160 -17.39 4.19 -19.61
CA LEU A 160 -17.30 5.03 -20.80
C LEU A 160 -18.42 4.72 -21.80
N ASN A 161 -18.80 3.46 -21.94
CA ASN A 161 -19.94 3.06 -22.78
C ASN A 161 -21.26 3.64 -22.26
N GLN A 162 -21.50 3.61 -20.94
CA GLN A 162 -22.69 4.23 -20.34
C GLN A 162 -22.71 5.75 -20.51
N MET A 163 -21.56 6.42 -20.37
CA MET A 163 -21.42 7.87 -20.57
C MET A 163 -21.69 8.26 -22.03
N GLY A 164 -21.35 7.40 -23.00
CA GLY A 164 -21.59 7.62 -24.41
C GLY A 164 -20.91 8.90 -24.91
N PRO A 165 -21.66 9.87 -25.48
CA PRO A 165 -21.09 11.16 -25.90
C PRO A 165 -20.40 11.95 -24.78
N MET A 166 -20.74 11.70 -23.51
CA MET A 166 -20.15 12.36 -22.33
C MET A 166 -18.91 11.61 -21.80
N ALA A 167 -18.31 10.70 -22.57
CA ALA A 167 -17.17 9.90 -22.11
C ALA A 167 -15.98 10.75 -21.62
N GLU A 168 -15.77 11.95 -22.17
CA GLU A 168 -14.71 12.86 -21.70
C GLU A 168 -15.03 13.50 -20.35
N ASN A 169 -16.30 13.54 -19.94
CA ASN A 169 -16.73 14.03 -18.63
C ASN A 169 -16.36 13.07 -17.49
N CYS A 170 -15.89 11.86 -17.82
CA CYS A 170 -15.50 10.86 -16.85
C CYS A 170 -13.97 10.88 -16.61
N ALA A 171 -13.59 11.11 -15.36
CA ALA A 171 -12.28 10.80 -14.80
C ALA A 171 -12.30 9.38 -14.19
N PHE A 172 -11.12 8.81 -13.95
CA PHE A 172 -10.99 7.53 -13.25
C PHE A 172 -10.26 7.70 -11.93
N LEU A 173 -10.81 7.12 -10.87
CA LEU A 173 -10.20 7.03 -9.56
C LEU A 173 -9.54 5.65 -9.39
N VAL A 174 -8.30 5.67 -8.90
CA VAL A 174 -7.54 4.47 -8.52
C VAL A 174 -6.94 4.68 -7.14
N ASP A 175 -7.17 3.75 -6.22
CA ASP A 175 -6.45 3.68 -4.94
C ASP A 175 -5.00 3.21 -5.15
N GLY A 176 -4.14 4.15 -5.54
CA GLY A 176 -2.81 3.83 -6.03
C GLY A 176 -1.81 3.38 -4.97
N TYR A 177 -2.11 3.52 -3.68
CA TYR A 177 -1.24 2.99 -2.61
C TYR A 177 -1.57 1.53 -2.28
N VAL A 178 -2.83 1.23 -1.93
CA VAL A 178 -3.23 -0.15 -1.56
C VAL A 178 -3.33 -1.11 -2.74
N ALA A 179 -3.75 -0.66 -3.93
CA ALA A 179 -3.69 -1.48 -5.15
C ALA A 179 -2.28 -1.51 -5.76
N GLY A 180 -1.52 -0.42 -5.55
CA GLY A 180 -0.13 -0.23 -5.96
C GLY A 180 0.06 0.40 -7.33
N GLY A 181 1.33 0.60 -7.70
CA GLY A 181 1.72 1.29 -8.93
C GLY A 181 1.21 0.61 -10.21
N THR A 182 1.06 -0.71 -10.18
CA THR A 182 0.54 -1.46 -11.32
C THR A 182 -0.88 -1.05 -11.70
N ALA A 183 -1.77 -0.82 -10.73
CA ALA A 183 -3.13 -0.35 -10.99
C ALA A 183 -3.16 1.05 -11.65
N VAL A 184 -2.24 1.93 -11.25
CA VAL A 184 -2.12 3.28 -11.81
C VAL A 184 -1.70 3.22 -13.27
N THR A 185 -0.71 2.40 -13.59
CA THR A 185 -0.21 2.20 -14.96
C THR A 185 -1.26 1.56 -15.86
N VAL A 186 -2.08 0.64 -15.36
CA VAL A 186 -3.25 0.09 -16.08
C VAL A 186 -4.16 1.21 -16.55
N ALA A 187 -4.59 2.08 -15.63
CA ALA A 187 -5.47 3.20 -15.98
C ALA A 187 -4.79 4.17 -16.94
N ARG A 188 -3.54 4.56 -16.65
CA ARG A 188 -2.78 5.54 -17.42
C ARG A 188 -2.51 5.12 -18.87
N ARG A 189 -2.17 3.85 -19.11
CA ARG A 189 -1.82 3.34 -20.44
C ARG A 189 -3.05 2.94 -21.27
N ASN A 190 -4.09 2.39 -20.64
CA ASN A 190 -5.29 1.97 -21.36
C ASN A 190 -6.27 3.12 -21.64
N PHE A 191 -6.27 4.16 -20.80
CA PHE A 191 -7.22 5.28 -20.88
C PHE A 191 -6.49 6.64 -20.84
N PRO A 192 -5.56 6.91 -21.78
CA PRO A 192 -4.71 8.11 -21.73
C PRO A 192 -5.49 9.42 -21.93
N LYS A 193 -6.75 9.36 -22.37
CA LYS A 193 -7.62 10.54 -22.57
C LYS A 193 -8.45 10.88 -21.33
N GLN A 194 -8.41 10.05 -20.30
CA GLN A 194 -9.17 10.23 -19.08
C GLN A 194 -8.27 10.82 -17.99
N PHE A 195 -8.80 11.76 -17.23
CA PHE A 195 -8.10 12.29 -16.06
C PHE A 195 -7.96 11.19 -15.01
N LEU A 196 -6.73 10.90 -14.60
CA LEU A 196 -6.42 9.88 -13.60
C LEU A 196 -6.28 10.49 -12.21
N HIS A 197 -7.32 10.29 -11.38
CA HIS A 197 -7.31 10.62 -9.96
C HIS A 197 -6.62 9.48 -9.19
N TYR A 198 -5.38 9.74 -8.77
CA TYR A 198 -4.70 8.90 -7.78
C TYR A 198 -5.26 9.19 -6.39
N HIS A 199 -6.02 8.25 -5.85
CA HIS A 199 -6.41 8.27 -4.46
C HIS A 199 -5.35 7.56 -3.60
N ARG A 200 -5.10 8.09 -2.41
CA ARG A 200 -3.94 7.71 -1.58
C ARG A 200 -4.34 6.89 -0.35
N ALA A 201 -5.46 6.15 -0.37
CA ALA A 201 -5.92 5.36 0.78
C ALA A 201 -4.78 4.49 1.36
N GLY A 202 -4.57 4.55 2.68
CA GLY A 202 -3.56 3.77 3.40
C GLY A 202 -2.15 4.36 3.42
N HIS A 203 -1.89 5.41 2.65
CA HIS A 203 -0.56 6.04 2.58
C HIS A 203 -0.04 6.51 3.95
N GLY A 204 -0.93 6.90 4.85
CA GLY A 204 -0.57 7.38 6.19
C GLY A 204 0.17 6.34 7.04
N ALA A 205 0.10 5.05 6.69
CA ALA A 205 0.90 3.99 7.29
C ALA A 205 2.40 4.17 7.05
N VAL A 206 2.80 4.85 5.98
CA VAL A 206 4.21 5.13 5.65
C VAL A 206 4.55 6.62 5.62
N THR A 207 3.57 7.50 5.33
CA THR A 207 3.82 8.93 5.14
C THR A 207 3.54 9.81 6.34
N SER A 208 2.84 9.33 7.37
CA SER A 208 2.52 10.17 8.55
C SER A 208 3.81 10.73 9.15
N PRO A 209 3.85 12.01 9.58
CA PRO A 209 5.01 12.56 10.29
C PRO A 209 5.40 11.76 11.55
N GLN A 210 4.47 10.98 12.12
CA GLN A 210 4.69 10.15 13.30
C GLN A 210 5.42 8.84 12.99
N THR A 211 5.49 8.42 11.71
CA THR A 211 6.27 7.23 11.32
C THR A 211 7.74 7.58 11.15
N GLN A 212 8.62 6.72 11.65
CA GLN A 212 10.07 6.86 11.48
C GLN A 212 10.61 6.05 10.28
N ARG A 213 9.81 5.13 9.75
CA ARG A 213 10.10 4.28 8.58
C ARG A 213 9.24 4.70 7.38
N GLY A 214 9.68 4.36 6.17
CA GLY A 214 8.99 4.66 4.91
C GLY A 214 9.47 5.94 4.22
N TYR A 215 8.54 6.79 3.77
CA TYR A 215 8.84 8.01 3.01
C TYR A 215 7.79 9.09 3.28
N THR A 216 8.13 10.37 3.11
CA THR A 216 7.22 11.49 3.40
C THR A 216 6.08 11.62 2.40
N ALA A 217 5.03 12.36 2.78
CA ALA A 217 3.94 12.72 1.87
C ALA A 217 4.46 13.48 0.63
N PHE A 218 5.51 14.30 0.80
CA PHE A 218 6.20 14.97 -0.31
C PHE A 218 6.76 13.98 -1.33
N VAL A 219 7.51 12.97 -0.87
CA VAL A 219 8.03 11.90 -1.75
C VAL A 219 6.87 11.21 -2.44
N HIS A 220 5.84 10.80 -1.71
CA HIS A 220 4.67 10.11 -2.27
C HIS A 220 4.03 10.89 -3.43
N THR A 221 3.82 12.19 -3.26
CA THR A 221 3.26 13.05 -4.31
C THR A 221 4.19 13.17 -5.51
N LYS A 222 5.51 13.25 -5.29
CA LYS A 222 6.50 13.25 -6.38
C LYS A 222 6.46 11.95 -7.17
N LEU A 223 6.38 10.79 -6.51
CA LEU A 223 6.25 9.49 -7.16
C LEU A 223 4.94 9.40 -7.98
N SER A 224 3.85 9.98 -7.47
CA SER A 224 2.54 9.99 -8.16
C SER A 224 2.57 10.73 -9.50
N ARG A 225 3.30 11.86 -9.59
CA ARG A 225 3.49 12.59 -10.86
C ARG A 225 4.29 11.75 -11.85
N VAL A 226 5.38 11.15 -11.39
CA VAL A 226 6.27 10.32 -12.22
C VAL A 226 5.54 9.11 -12.81
N ILE A 227 4.75 8.39 -12.01
CA ILE A 227 3.99 7.22 -12.48
C ILE A 227 2.80 7.59 -13.39
N GLY A 228 2.35 8.85 -13.33
CA GLY A 228 1.43 9.43 -14.31
C GLY A 228 0.04 9.81 -13.80
N ALA A 229 -0.10 10.11 -12.52
CA ALA A 229 -1.34 10.64 -11.96
C ALA A 229 -1.65 12.05 -12.51
N SER A 230 -2.88 12.26 -13.00
CA SER A 230 -3.36 13.59 -13.41
C SER A 230 -3.74 14.48 -12.22
N GLY A 231 -4.16 13.88 -11.11
CA GLY A 231 -4.40 14.56 -9.86
C GLY A 231 -4.24 13.66 -8.64
N ILE A 232 -3.82 14.25 -7.52
CA ILE A 232 -3.61 13.55 -6.25
C ILE A 232 -4.02 14.43 -5.07
N HIS A 233 -4.47 13.82 -3.98
CA HIS A 233 -4.69 14.54 -2.75
C HIS A 233 -3.38 15.04 -2.13
N THR A 234 -3.28 16.34 -1.82
CA THR A 234 -2.07 16.98 -1.27
C THR A 234 -2.20 17.38 0.21
N GLY A 235 -3.35 17.10 0.83
CA GLY A 235 -3.67 17.61 2.16
C GLY A 235 -4.30 19.00 2.10
N THR A 236 -4.38 19.67 3.26
CA THR A 236 -5.08 20.95 3.39
C THR A 236 -4.19 22.07 3.91
N MET A 237 -2.87 21.88 3.98
CA MET A 237 -1.91 22.91 4.40
C MET A 237 -2.26 23.58 5.76
N SER A 238 -2.69 22.79 6.75
CA SER A 238 -3.25 23.21 8.06
C SER A 238 -4.71 23.67 8.09
N PHE A 239 -5.38 23.83 6.94
CA PHE A 239 -6.76 24.35 6.89
C PHE A 239 -7.84 23.26 6.99
N GLY A 240 -7.51 22.01 7.30
CA GLY A 240 -8.43 20.86 7.28
C GLY A 240 -8.22 19.91 8.45
N LYS A 241 -8.84 18.72 8.40
CA LYS A 241 -8.80 17.70 9.45
C LYS A 241 -7.62 16.72 9.33
N MET A 242 -6.96 16.67 8.18
CA MET A 242 -5.85 15.76 7.92
C MET A 242 -4.53 16.34 8.48
N GLU A 243 -3.59 15.46 8.83
CA GLU A 243 -2.24 15.89 9.21
C GLU A 243 -1.54 16.66 8.07
N GLY A 244 -0.81 17.72 8.44
CA GLY A 244 -0.09 18.59 7.50
C GLY A 244 0.20 19.96 8.11
N ASP A 245 1.02 20.78 7.44
CA ASP A 245 1.25 22.17 7.82
C ASP A 245 1.33 23.13 6.61
N ALA A 246 1.44 24.44 6.87
CA ALA A 246 1.43 25.46 5.81
C ALA A 246 2.57 25.30 4.77
N SER A 247 3.67 24.62 5.13
CA SER A 247 4.78 24.33 4.22
C SER A 247 4.44 23.27 3.18
N ASP A 248 3.34 22.52 3.35
CA ASP A 248 2.82 21.57 2.36
C ASP A 248 2.46 22.26 1.02
N LYS A 249 2.41 23.60 0.94
CA LYS A 249 2.33 24.31 -0.34
C LYS A 249 3.46 23.95 -1.31
N ASN A 250 4.63 23.55 -0.79
CA ASN A 250 5.75 23.07 -1.62
C ASN A 250 5.39 21.79 -2.39
N ILE A 251 4.45 20.98 -1.87
CA ILE A 251 3.88 19.85 -2.62
C ILE A 251 3.11 20.37 -3.84
N GLY A 252 2.31 21.43 -3.68
CA GLY A 252 1.60 22.08 -4.78
C GLY A 252 2.55 22.50 -5.89
N PHE A 253 3.60 23.25 -5.55
CA PHE A 253 4.64 23.67 -6.49
C PHE A 253 5.35 22.47 -7.15
N MET A 254 5.70 21.44 -6.39
CA MET A 254 6.33 20.23 -6.94
C MET A 254 5.45 19.48 -7.95
N LEU A 255 4.12 19.60 -7.85
CA LEU A 255 3.17 18.97 -8.77
C LEU A 255 2.83 19.84 -9.99
N GLN A 256 2.84 21.16 -9.82
CA GLN A 256 2.33 22.12 -10.82
C GLN A 256 3.43 22.88 -11.56
N ASP A 257 4.60 23.08 -10.97
CA ASP A 257 5.65 23.84 -11.63
C ASP A 257 6.55 22.92 -12.47
N ASP A 258 7.14 23.49 -13.52
CA ASP A 258 8.16 22.82 -14.33
C ASP A 258 9.50 22.73 -13.59
N VAL A 259 9.72 23.64 -12.62
CA VAL A 259 10.88 23.65 -11.73
C VAL A 259 10.41 24.00 -10.33
N ALA A 260 10.75 23.17 -9.34
CA ALA A 260 10.39 23.40 -7.94
C ALA A 260 11.49 22.95 -6.99
N ASP A 261 11.60 23.62 -5.84
CA ASP A 261 12.50 23.26 -4.77
C ASP A 261 11.81 22.31 -3.79
N GLY A 262 12.37 21.10 -3.63
CA GLY A 262 12.00 20.16 -2.58
C GLY A 262 12.79 20.41 -1.28
N PRO A 263 12.56 19.59 -0.24
CA PRO A 263 13.28 19.71 1.03
C PRO A 263 14.80 19.60 0.88
N TYR A 264 15.29 18.82 -0.11
CA TYR A 264 16.72 18.63 -0.34
C TYR A 264 17.13 18.93 -1.78
N TYR A 265 16.24 18.70 -2.76
CA TYR A 265 16.59 18.78 -4.17
C TYR A 265 15.70 19.75 -4.94
N ARG A 266 16.35 20.58 -5.76
CA ARG A 266 15.69 21.28 -6.87
C ARG A 266 15.41 20.29 -7.99
N GLN A 267 14.14 20.19 -8.41
CA GLN A 267 13.72 19.28 -9.48
C GLN A 267 13.29 20.07 -10.71
N GLU A 268 13.88 19.73 -11.85
CA GLU A 268 13.39 20.13 -13.17
C GLU A 268 12.59 18.97 -13.76
N TRP A 269 11.39 19.25 -14.27
CA TRP A 269 10.44 18.24 -14.74
C TRP A 269 10.49 17.98 -16.24
N GLU A 270 11.34 18.69 -16.98
CA GLU A 270 11.61 18.45 -18.42
C GLU A 270 10.33 18.45 -19.30
N GLY A 271 9.39 19.34 -18.98
CA GLY A 271 8.11 19.43 -19.70
C GLY A 271 7.13 18.29 -19.39
N MET A 272 7.40 17.46 -18.38
CA MET A 272 6.44 16.48 -17.87
C MET A 272 5.17 17.20 -17.43
N LYS A 273 4.02 16.78 -17.97
CA LYS A 273 2.73 17.39 -17.66
C LYS A 273 2.49 17.44 -16.14
N GLN A 274 1.83 18.52 -15.72
CA GLN A 274 1.54 18.79 -14.32
C GLN A 274 0.54 17.80 -13.74
N THR A 275 0.69 17.51 -12.45
CA THR A 275 -0.33 16.83 -11.64
C THR A 275 -1.13 17.87 -10.86
N THR A 276 -2.44 17.70 -10.81
CA THR A 276 -3.35 18.67 -10.19
C THR A 276 -3.51 18.38 -8.69
N PRO A 277 -3.26 19.35 -7.79
CA PRO A 277 -3.58 19.18 -6.38
C PRO A 277 -5.09 19.03 -6.17
N ILE A 278 -5.47 17.98 -5.44
CA ILE A 278 -6.85 17.74 -5.01
C ILE A 278 -6.94 17.99 -3.51
N ILE A 279 -7.76 18.95 -3.09
CA ILE A 279 -7.91 19.30 -1.68
C ILE A 279 -9.19 18.69 -1.11
N SER A 280 -9.06 18.06 0.06
CA SER A 280 -10.14 17.37 0.77
C SER A 280 -9.84 17.30 2.26
N GLY A 281 -10.79 16.84 3.08
CA GLY A 281 -10.59 16.66 4.51
C GLY A 281 -11.07 17.85 5.33
N GLY A 282 -12.37 18.12 5.29
CA GLY A 282 -13.01 19.16 6.11
C GLY A 282 -12.93 20.58 5.55
N MET A 283 -12.52 20.74 4.29
CA MET A 283 -12.59 22.02 3.59
C MET A 283 -14.05 22.44 3.36
N ASN A 284 -14.32 23.73 3.50
CA ASN A 284 -15.59 24.40 3.17
C ASN A 284 -15.30 25.81 2.65
N ALA A 285 -16.35 26.52 2.21
CA ALA A 285 -16.25 27.86 1.62
C ALA A 285 -15.43 28.87 2.45
N LEU A 286 -15.53 28.81 3.77
CA LEU A 286 -14.89 29.76 4.70
C LEU A 286 -13.38 29.55 4.84
N ARG A 287 -12.86 28.39 4.44
CA ARG A 287 -11.42 28.08 4.54
C ARG A 287 -10.66 28.33 3.24
N LEU A 288 -11.37 28.40 2.13
CA LEU A 288 -10.78 28.51 0.79
C LEU A 288 -9.97 29.81 0.58
N PRO A 289 -10.45 31.01 0.99
CA PRO A 289 -9.71 32.24 0.75
C PRO A 289 -8.29 32.22 1.34
N ALA A 290 -8.17 31.79 2.60
CA ALA A 290 -6.88 31.71 3.29
C ALA A 290 -5.98 30.61 2.68
N PHE A 291 -6.58 29.50 2.25
CA PHE A 291 -5.86 28.44 1.55
C PHE A 291 -5.27 28.94 0.22
N PHE A 292 -6.05 29.66 -0.59
CA PHE A 292 -5.58 30.23 -1.86
C PHE A 292 -4.52 31.30 -1.65
N GLU A 293 -4.64 32.11 -0.61
CA GLU A 293 -3.59 33.07 -0.27
C GLU A 293 -2.27 32.38 0.11
N ASN A 294 -2.32 31.26 0.83
CA ASN A 294 -1.11 30.50 1.16
C ASN A 294 -0.47 29.85 -0.08
N LEU A 295 -1.29 29.33 -1.01
CA LEU A 295 -0.83 28.67 -2.23
C LEU A 295 -0.42 29.67 -3.32
N GLY A 296 -1.00 30.86 -3.33
CA GLY A 296 -0.79 31.91 -4.33
C GLY A 296 -1.72 31.83 -5.55
N HIS A 297 -2.51 30.77 -5.70
CA HIS A 297 -3.47 30.59 -6.78
C HIS A 297 -4.60 29.61 -6.40
N SER A 298 -5.66 29.56 -7.22
CA SER A 298 -6.83 28.70 -7.02
C SER A 298 -6.94 27.51 -7.98
N ASN A 299 -5.89 27.21 -8.76
CA ASN A 299 -5.85 26.13 -9.76
C ASN A 299 -5.78 24.73 -9.11
N VAL A 300 -6.83 24.32 -8.41
CA VAL A 300 -6.94 23.06 -7.67
C VAL A 300 -8.32 22.44 -7.86
N ILE A 301 -8.46 21.16 -7.54
CA ILE A 301 -9.76 20.48 -7.46
C ILE A 301 -10.17 20.39 -5.99
N LEU A 302 -11.33 20.93 -5.67
CA LEU A 302 -11.95 20.78 -4.35
C LEU A 302 -12.80 19.51 -4.32
N THR A 303 -12.74 18.77 -3.22
CA THR A 303 -13.66 17.65 -2.94
C THR A 303 -14.26 17.83 -1.54
N ALA A 304 -15.19 18.79 -1.43
CA ALA A 304 -15.80 19.24 -0.18
C ALA A 304 -17.06 18.43 0.18
N GLY A 305 -16.90 17.18 0.63
CA GLY A 305 -18.02 16.33 1.07
C GLY A 305 -18.93 17.02 2.10
N GLY A 306 -18.49 17.10 3.35
CA GLY A 306 -19.23 17.80 4.41
C GLY A 306 -19.32 19.33 4.21
N GLY A 307 -18.36 19.93 3.49
CA GLY A 307 -18.36 21.37 3.21
C GLY A 307 -19.47 21.81 2.25
N ALA A 308 -19.91 20.93 1.34
CA ALA A 308 -21.05 21.18 0.46
C ALA A 308 -22.35 20.58 1.01
N PHE A 309 -22.37 19.28 1.33
CA PHE A 309 -23.59 18.60 1.80
C PHE A 309 -24.04 19.02 3.20
N GLY A 310 -23.14 19.58 4.01
CA GLY A 310 -23.47 20.11 5.34
C GLY A 310 -24.10 21.51 5.31
N HIS A 311 -24.12 22.20 4.16
CA HIS A 311 -24.70 23.53 4.04
C HIS A 311 -26.18 23.53 4.43
N LYS A 312 -26.61 24.51 5.26
CA LYS A 312 -27.97 24.56 5.82
C LYS A 312 -29.09 24.50 4.77
N ASP A 313 -28.83 25.08 3.59
CA ASP A 313 -29.80 25.16 2.48
C ASP A 313 -29.66 24.03 1.46
N GLY A 314 -28.75 23.08 1.69
CA GLY A 314 -28.53 21.92 0.83
C GLY A 314 -27.29 22.00 -0.07
N PRO A 315 -26.99 20.90 -0.80
CA PRO A 315 -25.73 20.71 -1.50
C PRO A 315 -25.49 21.68 -2.66
N LYS A 316 -26.56 22.16 -3.33
CA LYS A 316 -26.46 23.17 -4.38
C LYS A 316 -25.86 24.47 -3.85
N GLN A 317 -26.45 25.02 -2.79
CA GLN A 317 -26.00 26.25 -2.14
C GLN A 317 -24.62 26.06 -1.52
N GLY A 318 -24.35 24.88 -0.95
CA GLY A 318 -23.01 24.52 -0.49
C GLY A 318 -21.96 24.61 -1.60
N ALA A 319 -22.24 24.05 -2.78
CA ALA A 319 -21.34 24.15 -3.94
C ALA A 319 -21.13 25.60 -4.40
N ILE A 320 -22.22 26.37 -4.52
CA ILE A 320 -22.16 27.79 -4.89
C ILE A 320 -21.32 28.58 -3.88
N SER A 321 -21.50 28.36 -2.57
CA SER A 321 -20.71 29.01 -1.53
C SER A 321 -19.21 28.74 -1.66
N CYS A 322 -18.81 27.53 -2.09
CA CYS A 322 -17.40 27.21 -2.34
C CYS A 322 -16.84 27.97 -3.56
N ALA A 323 -17.62 28.14 -4.63
CA ALA A 323 -17.23 28.98 -5.76
C ALA A 323 -17.08 30.45 -5.33
N GLN A 324 -18.03 30.95 -4.53
CA GLN A 324 -18.00 32.30 -3.95
C GLN A 324 -16.80 32.49 -2.99
N GLY A 325 -16.31 31.42 -2.36
CA GLY A 325 -15.05 31.44 -1.61
C GLY A 325 -13.82 31.76 -2.47
N GLU A 326 -13.76 31.25 -3.70
CA GLU A 326 -12.71 31.66 -4.66
C GLU A 326 -12.91 33.09 -5.14
N GLU A 327 -14.14 33.46 -5.47
CA GLU A 327 -14.47 34.79 -6.00
C GLU A 327 -14.15 35.91 -5.00
N SER A 328 -14.54 35.72 -3.73
CA SER A 328 -14.24 36.67 -2.65
C SER A 328 -12.73 36.89 -2.46
N TRP A 329 -11.92 35.82 -2.55
CA TRP A 329 -10.45 35.94 -2.53
C TRP A 329 -9.92 36.72 -3.74
N LYS A 330 -10.42 36.43 -4.95
CA LYS A 330 -10.00 37.15 -6.17
C LYS A 330 -10.34 38.64 -6.12
N LEU A 331 -11.55 39.00 -5.67
CA LEU A 331 -11.99 40.39 -5.54
C LEU A 331 -11.20 41.14 -4.45
N TRP A 332 -10.96 40.49 -3.31
CA TRP A 332 -10.08 41.06 -2.29
C TRP A 332 -8.66 41.29 -2.83
N LYS A 333 -8.08 40.32 -3.55
CA LYS A 333 -6.74 40.42 -4.14
C LYS A 333 -6.66 41.54 -5.20
N ALA A 334 -7.77 41.82 -5.88
CA ALA A 334 -7.90 42.92 -6.83
C ALA A 334 -8.12 44.29 -6.18
N GLY A 335 -8.22 44.37 -4.83
CA GLY A 335 -8.39 45.61 -4.09
C GLY A 335 -9.82 46.16 -4.08
N THR A 336 -10.83 45.36 -4.45
CA THR A 336 -12.24 45.78 -4.55
C THR A 336 -12.77 46.41 -3.26
N TYR A 337 -12.29 45.95 -2.09
CA TYR A 337 -12.76 46.39 -0.77
C TYR A 337 -11.82 47.40 -0.10
N GLY A 338 -10.84 47.96 -0.83
CA GLY A 338 -9.83 48.83 -0.27
C GLY A 338 -8.78 48.10 0.57
N ASP A 339 -8.10 48.83 1.45
CA ASP A 339 -7.05 48.30 2.34
C ASP A 339 -7.67 47.65 3.59
N VAL A 340 -8.25 46.47 3.39
CA VAL A 340 -8.85 45.66 4.45
C VAL A 340 -8.19 44.29 4.52
N SER A 341 -8.27 43.65 5.70
CA SER A 341 -7.79 42.28 5.86
C SER A 341 -8.53 41.30 4.93
N LEU A 342 -7.92 40.17 4.58
CA LEU A 342 -8.59 39.11 3.82
C LEU A 342 -9.90 38.67 4.50
N SER A 343 -9.88 38.58 5.84
CA SER A 343 -11.06 38.24 6.64
C SER A 343 -12.19 39.25 6.40
N ASP A 344 -11.90 40.54 6.50
CA ASP A 344 -12.90 41.58 6.32
C ASP A 344 -13.39 41.66 4.87
N GLY A 345 -12.50 41.50 3.89
CA GLY A 345 -12.89 41.46 2.47
C GLY A 345 -13.88 40.33 2.15
N VAL A 346 -13.69 39.14 2.74
CA VAL A 346 -14.65 38.03 2.59
C VAL A 346 -15.98 38.32 3.28
N VAL A 347 -15.96 38.96 4.45
CA VAL A 347 -17.18 39.38 5.15
C VAL A 347 -17.93 40.45 4.35
N GLU A 348 -17.24 41.42 3.76
CA GLU A 348 -17.84 42.41 2.86
C GLU A 348 -18.50 41.74 1.64
N TYR A 349 -17.82 40.77 1.02
CA TYR A 349 -18.41 39.98 -0.06
C TYR A 349 -19.68 39.24 0.40
N ALA A 350 -19.67 38.63 1.60
CA ALA A 350 -20.79 37.86 2.12
C ALA A 350 -22.06 38.71 2.39
N LYS A 351 -21.95 40.05 2.52
CA LYS A 351 -23.12 40.92 2.72
C LYS A 351 -24.10 40.89 1.55
N THR A 352 -23.63 40.60 0.34
CA THR A 352 -24.45 40.58 -0.88
C THR A 352 -24.61 39.17 -1.49
N HIS A 353 -24.06 38.14 -0.86
CA HIS A 353 -24.05 36.77 -1.37
C HIS A 353 -24.61 35.81 -0.33
N GLU A 354 -25.88 35.44 -0.50
CA GLU A 354 -26.65 34.69 0.51
C GLU A 354 -26.11 33.27 0.73
N GLU A 355 -25.53 32.61 -0.29
CA GLU A 355 -24.94 31.28 -0.12
C GLU A 355 -23.66 31.31 0.73
N LEU A 356 -22.75 32.26 0.49
CA LEU A 356 -21.56 32.42 1.33
C LEU A 356 -21.95 32.83 2.76
N LYS A 357 -22.92 33.75 2.91
CA LYS A 357 -23.51 34.09 4.21
C LYS A 357 -24.14 32.88 4.90
N GLY A 358 -24.79 31.99 4.13
CA GLY A 358 -25.31 30.71 4.60
C GLY A 358 -24.21 29.78 5.13
N ALA A 359 -23.02 29.82 4.54
CA ALA A 359 -21.85 29.08 5.03
C ALA A 359 -21.37 29.59 6.40
N PHE A 360 -21.39 30.91 6.67
CA PHE A 360 -21.11 31.47 8.00
C PHE A 360 -22.07 30.91 9.07
N LEU A 361 -23.37 30.82 8.73
CA LEU A 361 -24.39 30.26 9.62
C LEU A 361 -24.26 28.75 9.82
N THR A 362 -23.80 28.04 8.79
CA THR A 362 -23.62 26.59 8.81
C THR A 362 -22.38 26.19 9.60
N PHE A 363 -21.24 26.83 9.31
CA PHE A 363 -19.93 26.46 9.83
C PHE A 363 -19.46 27.46 10.91
N GLN A 364 -20.33 27.76 11.88
CA GLN A 364 -20.10 28.84 12.85
C GLN A 364 -18.77 28.72 13.59
N LYS A 365 -18.31 27.51 13.89
CA LYS A 365 -17.01 27.30 14.53
C LYS A 365 -15.85 27.81 13.67
N ASP A 366 -15.89 27.54 12.37
CA ASP A 366 -14.89 28.05 11.44
C ASP A 366 -15.06 29.56 11.25
N ALA A 367 -16.31 30.04 11.19
CA ALA A 367 -16.62 31.46 11.09
C ALA A 367 -16.08 32.25 12.29
N ASP A 368 -16.36 31.81 13.52
CA ASP A 368 -15.91 32.44 14.77
C ASP A 368 -14.37 32.44 14.87
N GLN A 369 -13.72 31.40 14.35
CA GLN A 369 -12.26 31.25 14.40
C GLN A 369 -11.54 32.10 13.33
N ILE A 370 -12.06 32.11 12.10
CA ILE A 370 -11.38 32.72 10.94
C ILE A 370 -11.81 34.18 10.75
N TYR A 371 -13.04 34.51 11.13
CA TYR A 371 -13.68 35.82 10.88
C TYR A 371 -14.24 36.41 12.19
N PRO A 372 -13.40 36.91 13.10
CA PRO A 372 -13.85 37.44 14.37
C PRO A 372 -14.84 38.62 14.18
N GLY A 373 -15.93 38.60 14.95
CA GLY A 373 -16.99 39.61 14.88
C GLY A 373 -17.93 39.49 13.66
N TRP A 374 -17.88 38.39 12.90
CA TRP A 374 -18.72 38.21 11.70
C TRP A 374 -20.22 38.36 11.99
N LYS A 375 -20.70 37.96 13.18
CA LYS A 375 -22.12 38.05 13.56
C LYS A 375 -22.61 39.49 13.53
N GLU A 376 -21.86 40.41 14.14
CA GLU A 376 -22.18 41.83 14.13
C GLU A 376 -22.07 42.40 12.71
N LYS A 377 -21.00 42.06 11.99
CA LYS A 377 -20.73 42.55 10.63
C LYS A 377 -21.75 42.09 9.60
N LEU A 378 -22.36 40.92 9.78
CA LEU A 378 -23.42 40.36 8.94
C LEU A 378 -24.83 40.55 9.50
N GLY A 379 -24.98 41.26 10.64
CA GLY A 379 -26.27 41.60 11.23
C GLY A 379 -27.03 40.43 11.88
N TYR A 380 -26.33 39.45 12.45
CA TYR A 380 -26.90 38.26 13.08
C TYR A 380 -27.07 38.42 14.60
N THR A 381 -28.31 38.31 15.09
CA THR A 381 -28.70 38.58 16.50
C THR A 381 -29.30 37.38 17.26
N GLY A 382 -29.30 36.17 16.68
CA GLY A 382 -29.93 34.98 17.29
C GLY A 382 -28.95 34.04 18.04
N GLU A 383 -29.46 33.32 19.05
CA GLU A 383 -28.76 32.16 19.68
C GLU A 383 -28.98 30.87 18.86
N SER A 384 -27.95 30.01 18.82
CA SER A 384 -27.78 28.88 17.88
C SER A 384 -28.49 27.59 18.32
N SER A 385 -29.00 26.82 17.33
CA SER A 385 -29.57 25.47 17.49
C SER A 385 -28.75 24.34 16.86
N VAL A 386 -27.47 24.55 16.51
CA VAL A 386 -26.63 23.48 15.90
C VAL A 386 -25.30 23.37 16.63
N GLN A 387 -25.15 22.29 17.42
CA GLN A 387 -23.90 21.94 18.09
C GLN A 387 -22.96 21.20 17.13
N ALA A 388 -21.85 21.84 16.74
CA ALA A 388 -20.72 21.18 16.09
C ALA A 388 -19.54 21.08 17.07
N ALA A 389 -18.84 19.95 17.03
CA ALA A 389 -17.83 19.53 18.00
C ALA A 389 -16.71 20.57 18.23
N SER A 390 -16.34 20.81 19.50
CA SER A 390 -15.31 21.77 19.94
C SER A 390 -13.88 21.25 19.73
N PHE A 391 -13.03 22.02 19.02
CA PHE A 391 -11.59 21.74 18.87
C PHE A 391 -10.81 22.97 19.34
N ASN A 392 -9.86 22.78 20.26
CA ASN A 392 -9.08 23.85 20.88
C ASN A 392 -7.74 24.01 20.13
N TRP A 393 -7.44 25.19 19.59
CA TRP A 393 -6.27 25.45 18.73
C TRP A 393 -5.07 26.11 19.41
N GLN A 394 -4.87 25.97 20.72
CA GLN A 394 -3.65 26.50 21.35
C GLN A 394 -2.42 25.59 21.12
N LYS A 395 -1.74 25.80 19.98
CA LYS A 395 -0.28 25.76 19.75
C LYS A 395 0.02 25.57 18.26
N LYS A 396 0.35 26.66 17.57
CA LYS A 396 1.33 26.72 16.46
C LYS A 396 1.58 28.19 16.14
N ASP A 397 2.45 28.79 16.96
CA ASP A 397 3.00 30.12 16.77
C ASP A 397 3.87 30.11 15.51
N LEU A 398 3.30 30.47 14.35
CA LEU A 398 4.04 30.93 13.15
C LEU A 398 3.14 31.68 12.13
N ALA A 399 1.84 31.84 12.38
CA ALA A 399 0.96 32.70 11.58
C ALA A 399 0.82 34.14 12.14
N ALA A 400 1.42 34.43 13.30
CA ALA A 400 1.34 35.74 13.96
C ALA A 400 2.61 36.55 13.72
N ALA A 401 2.73 37.12 12.52
CA ALA A 401 3.60 38.26 12.25
C ALA A 401 2.79 39.54 11.96
N PHE A 402 1.59 39.66 12.54
CA PHE A 402 0.71 40.81 12.29
C PHE A 402 0.23 41.58 13.52
N VAL A 403 0.50 41.15 14.76
CA VAL A 403 0.21 42.00 15.93
C VAL A 403 1.23 41.72 17.03
N GLY A 404 1.98 42.74 17.44
CA GLY A 404 3.00 42.65 18.47
C GLY A 404 2.39 42.65 19.88
N ALA A 405 2.79 41.68 20.70
CA ALA A 405 3.00 41.79 22.15
C ALA A 405 3.36 40.41 22.74
N SER A 406 4.37 40.37 23.62
CA SER A 406 4.74 39.18 24.39
C SER A 406 3.80 38.96 25.58
N THR A 407 3.51 37.71 25.98
CA THR A 407 3.77 37.19 27.35
C THR A 407 3.28 35.73 27.59
N THR A 408 4.01 35.12 28.53
CA THR A 408 3.92 33.88 29.34
C THR A 408 2.67 32.96 29.33
N ARG A 409 2.94 31.64 29.28
CA ARG A 409 1.97 30.52 29.35
C ARG A 409 1.63 30.09 30.79
N LYS A 410 0.34 29.92 31.08
CA LYS A 410 -0.18 29.01 32.14
C LYS A 410 -0.95 27.85 31.49
N ALA A 411 -0.80 26.65 32.04
CA ALA A 411 -1.43 25.43 31.55
C ALA A 411 -2.87 25.28 32.09
N SER A 412 -3.84 24.99 31.21
CA SER A 412 -5.16 24.48 31.58
C SER A 412 -5.49 23.23 30.75
N SER A 413 -5.83 22.14 31.44
CA SER A 413 -6.30 20.88 30.84
C SER A 413 -7.80 20.93 30.58
N VAL A 414 -8.20 21.09 29.32
CA VAL A 414 -9.58 20.88 28.85
C VAL A 414 -9.54 19.85 27.72
N ALA A 415 -10.21 18.72 27.90
CA ALA A 415 -10.31 17.64 26.92
C ALA A 415 -10.93 18.15 25.60
N ARG A 416 -10.34 17.79 24.45
CA ARG A 416 -10.85 18.17 23.12
C ARG A 416 -11.89 17.13 22.70
N ARG A 417 -13.09 17.56 22.28
CA ARG A 417 -14.19 16.63 21.94
C ARG A 417 -14.34 16.50 20.43
N ALA A 418 -14.11 15.31 19.88
CA ALA A 418 -14.61 14.93 18.55
C ALA A 418 -16.14 14.82 18.58
N LEU A 419 -16.80 14.73 17.41
CA LEU A 419 -18.22 14.36 17.36
C LEU A 419 -18.35 12.93 17.90
N ASP A 420 -19.10 12.77 18.99
CA ASP A 420 -19.36 11.46 19.57
C ASP A 420 -20.36 10.70 18.70
N GLN A 421 -19.90 9.61 18.08
CA GLN A 421 -20.69 8.72 17.22
C GLN A 421 -20.81 7.31 17.82
N SER A 422 -20.46 7.14 19.11
CA SER A 422 -20.42 5.82 19.75
C SER A 422 -21.79 5.14 19.81
N SER A 423 -22.88 5.91 19.86
CA SER A 423 -24.25 5.36 19.80
C SER A 423 -24.62 4.69 18.47
N ARG A 424 -23.83 4.90 17.41
CA ARG A 424 -24.07 4.34 16.07
C ARG A 424 -23.04 3.29 15.66
N TYR A 425 -21.75 3.58 15.86
CA TYR A 425 -20.65 2.75 15.36
C TYR A 425 -20.00 1.86 16.43
N ALA A 426 -20.60 1.77 17.62
CA ALA A 426 -20.19 0.83 18.64
C ALA A 426 -21.40 0.05 19.18
N ASP A 427 -21.26 -1.26 19.24
CA ASP A 427 -22.19 -2.16 19.91
C ASP A 427 -21.38 -3.22 20.66
N LEU A 428 -21.06 -2.90 21.93
CA LEU A 428 -20.29 -3.76 22.81
C LEU A 428 -21.11 -4.92 23.40
N SER A 429 -22.39 -5.06 23.02
CA SER A 429 -23.22 -6.20 23.40
C SER A 429 -23.05 -7.39 22.47
N LEU A 430 -22.48 -7.18 21.27
CA LEU A 430 -22.17 -8.22 20.31
C LEU A 430 -21.06 -9.15 20.86
N THR A 431 -21.24 -10.45 20.69
CA THR A 431 -20.21 -11.44 21.04
C THR A 431 -19.40 -11.83 19.81
N GLU A 432 -18.10 -12.04 19.99
CA GLU A 432 -17.21 -12.50 18.90
C GLU A 432 -17.64 -13.86 18.34
N GLU A 433 -18.10 -14.76 19.23
CA GLU A 433 -18.59 -16.10 18.84
C GLU A 433 -19.81 -16.01 17.92
N ASP A 434 -20.79 -15.16 18.24
CA ASP A 434 -21.97 -14.96 17.38
C ASP A 434 -21.58 -14.34 16.04
N LEU A 435 -20.66 -13.37 16.03
CA LEU A 435 -20.16 -12.73 14.81
C LEU A 435 -19.47 -13.75 13.88
N ILE A 436 -18.61 -14.61 14.44
CA ILE A 436 -17.91 -15.68 13.71
C ILE A 436 -18.93 -16.70 13.18
N LYS A 437 -19.84 -17.17 14.05
CA LYS A 437 -20.86 -18.18 13.71
C LYS A 437 -21.81 -17.70 12.61
N ASN A 438 -22.18 -16.42 12.62
CA ASN A 438 -23.04 -15.83 11.59
C ASN A 438 -22.35 -15.74 10.23
N GLY A 439 -21.02 -15.62 10.20
CA GLY A 439 -20.23 -15.65 8.97
C GLY A 439 -20.48 -14.49 8.00
N GLN A 440 -21.08 -13.39 8.46
CA GLN A 440 -21.41 -12.21 7.65
C GLN A 440 -20.44 -11.04 7.83
N HIS A 441 -19.42 -11.17 8.68
CA HIS A 441 -18.49 -10.11 9.03
C HIS A 441 -17.03 -10.53 8.85
N VAL A 442 -16.23 -9.66 8.25
CA VAL A 442 -14.77 -9.68 8.43
C VAL A 442 -14.47 -9.01 9.77
N LEU A 443 -13.70 -9.67 10.64
CA LEU A 443 -13.32 -9.10 11.93
C LEU A 443 -11.86 -8.63 11.87
N VAL A 444 -11.58 -7.46 12.42
CA VAL A 444 -10.23 -6.90 12.40
C VAL A 444 -9.86 -6.46 13.82
N ALA A 445 -8.71 -6.95 14.30
CA ALA A 445 -8.16 -6.59 15.59
C ALA A 445 -7.04 -5.56 15.42
N TYR A 446 -7.14 -4.46 16.14
CA TYR A 446 -6.22 -3.33 16.12
C TYR A 446 -5.61 -3.10 17.50
N ILE A 447 -4.35 -2.68 17.51
CA ILE A 447 -3.80 -1.86 18.60
C ILE A 447 -3.93 -0.41 18.17
N MET A 448 -4.70 0.38 18.92
CA MET A 448 -5.07 1.75 18.60
C MET A 448 -4.94 2.65 19.82
N LYS A 449 -4.27 3.79 19.63
CA LYS A 449 -4.13 4.82 20.64
C LYS A 449 -4.77 6.13 20.16
N PRO A 450 -5.75 6.69 20.87
CA PRO A 450 -6.24 8.04 20.62
C PRO A 450 -5.14 9.08 20.88
N LYS A 451 -5.18 10.23 20.18
CA LYS A 451 -4.30 11.35 20.55
C LYS A 451 -4.66 11.87 21.94
N ALA A 452 -3.67 12.48 22.60
CA ALA A 452 -3.85 13.06 23.92
C ALA A 452 -5.06 14.01 23.98
N GLY A 453 -5.98 13.73 24.91
CA GLY A 453 -7.18 14.54 25.15
C GLY A 453 -8.45 14.08 24.44
N TYR A 454 -8.42 12.96 23.72
CA TYR A 454 -9.59 12.30 23.12
C TYR A 454 -10.00 11.04 23.91
N ASP A 455 -11.29 10.71 23.88
CA ASP A 455 -11.86 9.51 24.53
C ASP A 455 -11.68 8.25 23.66
N TYR A 456 -11.41 7.11 24.28
CA TYR A 456 -11.10 5.87 23.58
C TYR A 456 -12.28 5.33 22.75
N LEU A 457 -13.47 5.23 23.35
CA LEU A 457 -14.65 4.68 22.68
C LEU A 457 -15.15 5.62 21.58
N ALA A 458 -15.13 6.93 21.82
CA ALA A 458 -15.49 7.92 20.81
C ALA A 458 -14.52 7.89 19.61
N THR A 459 -13.21 7.78 19.86
CA THR A 459 -12.20 7.64 18.80
C THR A 459 -12.35 6.31 18.06
N ALA A 460 -12.59 5.20 18.75
CA ALA A 460 -12.84 3.90 18.13
C ALA A 460 -14.08 3.93 17.21
N ALA A 461 -15.19 4.53 17.67
CA ALA A 461 -16.39 4.70 16.87
C ALA A 461 -16.15 5.59 15.64
N HIS A 462 -15.38 6.67 15.78
CA HIS A 462 -14.97 7.50 14.65
C HIS A 462 -14.06 6.74 13.67
N PHE A 463 -13.19 5.86 14.17
CA PHE A 463 -12.35 4.98 13.35
C PHE A 463 -13.21 4.02 12.52
N ALA A 464 -14.20 3.37 13.13
CA ALA A 464 -15.15 2.50 12.43
C ALA A 464 -16.00 3.26 11.40
N ALA A 465 -16.45 4.48 11.74
CA ALA A 465 -17.18 5.36 10.82
C ALA A 465 -16.35 5.73 9.58
N GLU A 466 -15.12 6.21 9.76
CA GLU A 466 -14.21 6.57 8.66
C GLU A 466 -13.70 5.34 7.88
N SER A 467 -13.90 4.13 8.40
CA SER A 467 -13.56 2.85 7.76
C SER A 467 -14.76 2.14 7.12
N SER A 468 -15.95 2.75 7.10
CA SER A 468 -17.17 2.14 6.54
C SER A 468 -18.07 3.15 5.83
N THR A 469 -19.10 3.66 6.50
CA THR A 469 -20.20 4.45 5.92
C THR A 469 -20.16 5.93 6.33
N GLY A 470 -19.46 6.26 7.41
CA GLY A 470 -19.54 7.56 8.08
C GLY A 470 -18.55 8.63 7.61
N THR A 471 -18.59 9.75 8.34
CA THR A 471 -17.63 10.85 8.30
C THR A 471 -17.70 11.62 9.64
N ASN A 472 -16.80 12.57 9.86
CA ASN A 472 -16.76 13.43 11.04
C ASN A 472 -17.96 14.40 11.26
N VAL A 473 -19.02 14.35 10.44
CA VAL A 473 -20.24 15.18 10.54
C VAL A 473 -21.47 14.36 10.12
N ASN A 474 -22.65 14.72 10.63
CA ASN A 474 -23.90 14.15 10.12
C ASN A 474 -24.14 14.63 8.67
N VAL A 475 -24.65 13.73 7.83
CA VAL A 475 -24.94 14.01 6.41
C VAL A 475 -26.39 13.68 6.10
N CYS A 476 -27.07 14.57 5.38
CA CYS A 476 -28.51 14.52 5.11
C CYS A 476 -28.97 13.32 4.26
N THR A 477 -28.02 12.63 3.63
CA THR A 477 -28.23 11.48 2.74
C THR A 477 -28.20 10.14 3.47
N THR A 478 -27.87 10.09 4.77
CA THR A 478 -27.90 8.83 5.53
C THR A 478 -29.32 8.29 5.60
N ASP A 479 -29.57 7.09 5.08
CA ASP A 479 -30.84 6.38 5.18
C ASP A 479 -30.76 5.17 6.13
N ASP A 480 -31.89 4.49 6.37
CA ASP A 480 -31.93 3.34 7.27
C ASP A 480 -31.18 2.13 6.71
N PHE A 481 -31.13 1.97 5.38
CA PHE A 481 -30.33 0.93 4.75
C PHE A 481 -28.83 1.12 5.03
N THR A 482 -28.33 2.36 4.92
CA THR A 482 -26.93 2.71 5.20
C THR A 482 -26.52 2.21 6.59
N LYS A 483 -27.37 2.39 7.61
CA LYS A 483 -27.07 1.96 8.98
C LYS A 483 -26.93 0.44 9.10
N THR A 484 -27.59 -0.34 8.25
CA THR A 484 -27.49 -1.82 8.27
C THR A 484 -26.14 -2.36 7.81
N VAL A 485 -25.33 -1.52 7.15
CA VAL A 485 -23.99 -1.88 6.66
C VAL A 485 -22.88 -1.13 7.38
N ASP A 486 -23.16 -0.46 8.49
CA ASP A 486 -22.15 0.20 9.32
C ASP A 486 -21.14 -0.84 9.85
N ALA A 487 -19.85 -0.50 9.89
CA ALA A 487 -18.88 -1.28 10.66
C ALA A 487 -19.04 -0.95 12.14
N LEU A 488 -18.95 -1.96 13.01
CA LEU A 488 -19.24 -1.81 14.43
C LEU A 488 -18.02 -2.17 15.27
N VAL A 489 -17.63 -1.27 16.18
CA VAL A 489 -16.74 -1.61 17.29
C VAL A 489 -17.50 -2.52 18.23
N TYR A 490 -17.06 -3.77 18.38
CA TYR A 490 -17.70 -4.75 19.26
C TYR A 490 -16.88 -5.07 20.51
N TYR A 491 -15.60 -4.68 20.54
CA TYR A 491 -14.72 -4.86 21.67
C TYR A 491 -13.71 -3.72 21.77
N ILE A 492 -13.48 -3.24 22.99
CA ILE A 492 -12.38 -2.34 23.33
C ILE A 492 -11.73 -2.77 24.66
N ASP A 493 -10.43 -2.59 24.76
CA ASP A 493 -9.67 -2.63 25.99
C ASP A 493 -8.70 -1.43 26.01
N PRO A 494 -9.12 -0.29 26.61
CA PRO A 494 -8.29 0.91 26.65
C PRO A 494 -6.97 0.74 27.40
N GLU A 495 -6.86 -0.22 28.33
CA GLU A 495 -5.62 -0.44 29.10
C GLU A 495 -4.54 -1.09 28.24
N ASN A 496 -4.93 -2.03 27.39
CA ASN A 496 -4.05 -2.71 26.44
C ASN A 496 -4.07 -2.08 25.04
N GLU A 497 -4.77 -0.95 24.87
CA GLU A 497 -4.96 -0.24 23.60
C GLU A 497 -5.63 -1.11 22.51
N GLU A 498 -6.39 -2.15 22.89
CA GLU A 498 -7.02 -3.05 21.93
C GLU A 498 -8.40 -2.54 21.46
N MET A 499 -8.65 -2.72 20.17
CA MET A 499 -9.94 -2.44 19.54
C MET A 499 -10.24 -3.50 18.50
N LYS A 500 -11.46 -4.06 18.50
CA LYS A 500 -11.91 -4.97 17.44
C LYS A 500 -13.14 -4.42 16.74
N ILE A 501 -13.12 -4.48 15.41
CA ILE A 501 -14.18 -3.97 14.52
C ILE A 501 -14.73 -5.12 13.67
N ALA A 502 -16.06 -5.20 13.57
CA ALA A 502 -16.78 -6.09 12.67
C ALA A 502 -17.21 -5.31 11.41
N TYR A 503 -16.79 -5.77 10.24
CA TYR A 503 -17.11 -5.19 8.95
C TYR A 503 -18.09 -6.09 8.19
N PRO A 504 -19.33 -5.64 7.92
CA PRO A 504 -20.25 -6.39 7.10
C PRO A 504 -19.64 -6.73 5.73
N THR A 505 -19.72 -7.99 5.31
CA THR A 505 -19.10 -8.46 4.06
C THR A 505 -19.67 -7.80 2.80
N ALA A 506 -20.85 -7.17 2.92
CA ALA A 506 -21.49 -6.38 1.87
C ALA A 506 -20.75 -5.07 1.54
N LEU A 507 -19.90 -4.56 2.45
CA LEU A 507 -19.08 -3.37 2.24
C LEU A 507 -17.97 -3.57 1.20
N PHE A 508 -17.44 -4.80 1.12
CA PHE A 508 -16.31 -5.09 0.25
C PHE A 508 -16.72 -5.24 -1.21
N ASP A 509 -15.98 -4.56 -2.07
CA ASP A 509 -16.18 -4.50 -3.51
C ASP A 509 -15.98 -5.88 -4.18
N ARG A 510 -16.68 -6.10 -5.30
CA ARG A 510 -16.66 -7.33 -6.09
C ARG A 510 -16.38 -7.03 -7.55
N ASN A 511 -15.65 -7.91 -8.21
CA ASN A 511 -15.43 -7.82 -9.65
C ASN A 511 -16.76 -7.90 -10.42
N ILE A 512 -16.95 -7.05 -11.44
CA ILE A 512 -18.06 -7.15 -12.40
C ILE A 512 -17.84 -8.29 -13.39
N THR A 513 -16.59 -8.72 -13.60
CA THR A 513 -16.24 -9.76 -14.58
C THR A 513 -16.47 -11.18 -14.08
N ASP A 514 -16.23 -11.46 -12.80
CA ASP A 514 -16.28 -12.82 -12.23
C ASP A 514 -16.92 -12.90 -10.83
N GLY A 515 -17.37 -11.78 -10.25
CA GLY A 515 -17.99 -11.74 -8.91
C GLY A 515 -17.03 -11.98 -7.74
N ARG A 516 -15.73 -12.17 -7.99
CA ARG A 516 -14.73 -12.45 -6.95
C ARG A 516 -14.44 -11.21 -6.09
N ALA A 517 -13.91 -11.47 -4.90
CA ALA A 517 -13.47 -10.43 -3.98
C ALA A 517 -12.10 -9.87 -4.40
N MET A 518 -11.76 -8.69 -3.87
CA MET A 518 -10.47 -8.04 -4.09
C MET A 518 -9.87 -7.57 -2.76
N MET A 519 -8.59 -7.88 -2.56
CA MET A 519 -7.82 -7.52 -1.38
C MET A 519 -7.63 -6.01 -1.27
N CYS A 520 -7.48 -5.29 -2.39
CA CYS A 520 -7.41 -3.84 -2.37
C CYS A 520 -8.63 -3.21 -1.66
N SER A 521 -9.84 -3.74 -1.82
CA SER A 521 -11.04 -3.23 -1.12
C SER A 521 -10.99 -3.48 0.38
N VAL A 522 -10.51 -4.66 0.80
CA VAL A 522 -10.30 -4.97 2.22
C VAL A 522 -9.32 -3.98 2.82
N LEU A 523 -8.20 -3.71 2.13
CA LEU A 523 -7.19 -2.76 2.59
C LEU A 523 -7.70 -1.31 2.59
N THR A 524 -8.43 -0.87 1.55
CA THR A 524 -9.04 0.47 1.49
C THR A 524 -9.95 0.73 2.69
N LEU A 525 -10.74 -0.25 3.11
CA LEU A 525 -11.65 -0.11 4.26
C LEU A 525 -10.92 -0.25 5.60
N SER A 526 -10.17 -1.35 5.80
CA SER A 526 -9.59 -1.68 7.10
C SER A 526 -8.32 -0.89 7.45
N ILE A 527 -7.54 -0.44 6.46
CA ILE A 527 -6.27 0.27 6.67
C ILE A 527 -6.07 1.45 5.71
N GLY A 528 -7.16 2.03 5.20
CA GLY A 528 -7.14 3.13 4.25
C GLY A 528 -7.00 4.51 4.90
N ASN A 529 -8.09 5.28 4.85
CA ASN A 529 -8.10 6.66 5.37
C ASN A 529 -7.94 6.75 6.89
N ASN A 530 -8.28 5.68 7.63
CA ASN A 530 -8.10 5.62 9.08
C ASN A 530 -6.63 5.78 9.51
N GLN A 531 -5.68 5.47 8.61
CA GLN A 531 -4.25 5.71 8.82
C GLN A 531 -3.82 7.17 8.67
N GLY A 532 -4.74 8.11 8.42
CA GLY A 532 -4.45 9.54 8.34
C GLY A 532 -5.28 10.39 9.30
N MET A 533 -6.03 9.77 10.21
CA MET A 533 -6.92 10.47 11.14
C MET A 533 -6.16 11.36 12.13
N GLY A 534 -6.59 12.62 12.25
CA GLY A 534 -5.89 13.62 13.08
C GLY A 534 -6.10 13.46 14.58
N ASP A 535 -7.09 12.68 15.02
CA ASP A 535 -7.46 12.38 16.40
C ASP A 535 -7.00 10.99 16.88
N VAL A 536 -6.38 10.20 16.00
CA VAL A 536 -5.74 8.92 16.31
C VAL A 536 -4.23 9.11 16.32
N ASP A 537 -3.54 8.72 17.39
CA ASP A 537 -2.09 8.76 17.45
C ASP A 537 -1.51 7.64 16.59
N TYR A 538 -2.02 6.42 16.75
CA TYR A 538 -1.70 5.31 15.87
C TYR A 538 -2.76 4.21 15.89
N GLY A 539 -2.76 3.36 14.87
CA GLY A 539 -3.64 2.22 14.73
C GLY A 539 -3.01 1.18 13.81
N LYS A 540 -2.74 -0.02 14.32
CA LYS A 540 -2.10 -1.12 13.59
C LYS A 540 -2.94 -2.39 13.66
N ILE A 541 -3.12 -3.07 12.53
CA ILE A 541 -3.82 -4.35 12.48
C ILE A 541 -2.88 -5.47 12.92
N TYR A 542 -3.34 -6.28 13.87
CA TYR A 542 -2.62 -7.45 14.36
C TYR A 542 -3.21 -8.77 13.84
N ASP A 543 -4.50 -8.82 13.52
CA ASP A 543 -5.15 -10.00 12.92
C ASP A 543 -6.43 -9.62 12.15
N ILE A 544 -6.79 -10.45 11.17
CA ILE A 544 -8.01 -10.34 10.37
C ILE A 544 -8.65 -11.72 10.25
N TYR A 545 -9.92 -11.84 10.60
CA TYR A 545 -10.73 -13.03 10.36
C TYR A 545 -11.50 -12.90 9.04
N PHE A 546 -11.39 -13.91 8.16
CA PHE A 546 -12.20 -14.03 6.95
C PHE A 546 -13.29 -15.09 7.14
N PRO A 547 -14.59 -14.72 7.07
CA PRO A 547 -15.65 -15.71 7.21
C PRO A 547 -15.72 -16.61 5.97
N PRO A 548 -16.16 -17.89 6.09
CA PRO A 548 -16.10 -18.88 5.01
C PRO A 548 -16.73 -18.41 3.69
N GLN A 549 -17.88 -17.74 3.75
CA GLN A 549 -18.58 -17.27 2.53
C GLN A 549 -17.78 -16.21 1.77
N TYR A 550 -17.08 -15.33 2.48
CA TYR A 550 -16.25 -14.29 1.87
C TYR A 550 -14.88 -14.83 1.45
N LEU A 551 -14.28 -15.72 2.25
CA LEU A 551 -13.00 -16.35 1.95
C LEU A 551 -13.01 -17.09 0.59
N ARG A 552 -14.10 -17.82 0.30
CA ARG A 552 -14.27 -18.58 -0.96
C ARG A 552 -14.32 -17.70 -2.22
N LEU A 553 -14.48 -16.39 -2.08
CA LEU A 553 -14.50 -15.46 -3.21
C LEU A 553 -13.09 -15.06 -3.68
N PHE A 554 -12.06 -15.32 -2.88
CA PHE A 554 -10.67 -15.01 -3.25
C PHE A 554 -10.05 -16.11 -4.11
N ASP A 555 -8.96 -15.77 -4.78
CA ASP A 555 -8.29 -16.68 -5.72
C ASP A 555 -7.57 -17.84 -5.02
N GLY A 556 -6.90 -17.55 -3.89
CA GLY A 556 -6.03 -18.51 -3.19
C GLY A 556 -4.88 -19.04 -4.08
N PRO A 557 -3.91 -19.78 -3.52
CA PRO A 557 -2.77 -20.27 -4.30
C PRO A 557 -3.19 -21.36 -5.29
N SER A 558 -2.66 -21.31 -6.52
CA SER A 558 -2.86 -22.38 -7.53
C SER A 558 -1.75 -23.44 -7.50
N CYS A 559 -0.53 -23.04 -7.14
CA CYS A 559 0.63 -23.91 -6.91
C CYS A 559 1.14 -23.78 -5.47
N CYS A 560 1.92 -24.75 -5.00
CA CYS A 560 2.59 -24.73 -3.70
C CYS A 560 3.89 -25.56 -3.72
N VAL A 561 4.54 -25.75 -2.56
CA VAL A 561 5.79 -26.52 -2.46
C VAL A 561 5.69 -27.94 -3.01
N ILE A 562 4.51 -28.56 -3.00
CA ILE A 562 4.28 -29.90 -3.54
C ILE A 562 4.62 -29.97 -5.04
N ASP A 563 4.35 -28.89 -5.79
CA ASP A 563 4.69 -28.80 -7.21
C ASP A 563 6.21 -28.78 -7.41
N MET A 564 6.94 -28.09 -6.53
CA MET A 564 8.41 -28.09 -6.55
C MET A 564 8.97 -29.46 -6.19
N TRP A 565 8.43 -30.12 -5.17
CA TRP A 565 8.84 -31.47 -4.78
C TRP A 565 8.69 -32.45 -5.94
N ARG A 566 7.55 -32.41 -6.65
CA ARG A 566 7.33 -33.23 -7.86
C ARG A 566 8.44 -33.02 -8.90
N ILE A 567 8.78 -31.77 -9.21
CA ILE A 567 9.82 -31.43 -10.20
C ILE A 567 11.21 -31.91 -9.74
N LEU A 568 11.46 -31.87 -8.43
CA LEU A 568 12.70 -32.35 -7.81
C LEU A 568 12.72 -33.89 -7.64
N GLY A 569 11.70 -34.62 -8.10
CA GLY A 569 11.59 -36.07 -7.92
C GLY A 569 11.31 -36.50 -6.48
N ARG A 570 10.80 -35.59 -5.65
CA ARG A 570 10.40 -35.82 -4.27
C ARG A 570 8.91 -36.14 -4.21
N GLY A 571 8.50 -36.99 -3.26
CA GLY A 571 7.10 -37.35 -3.06
C GLY A 571 6.19 -36.15 -2.78
N THR A 572 4.88 -36.37 -2.76
CA THR A 572 3.88 -35.30 -2.59
C THR A 572 3.56 -34.98 -1.12
N VAL A 573 4.15 -35.72 -0.18
CA VAL A 573 3.95 -35.55 1.27
C VAL A 573 5.32 -35.51 1.93
N GLY A 574 5.57 -34.47 2.74
CA GLY A 574 6.80 -34.36 3.53
C GLY A 574 8.09 -34.31 2.70
N GLY A 575 8.07 -33.69 1.51
CA GLY A 575 9.23 -33.64 0.61
C GLY A 575 10.42 -32.80 1.14
N GLY A 576 10.28 -32.18 2.31
CA GLY A 576 11.36 -31.51 3.04
C GLY A 576 11.85 -30.22 2.42
N LEU A 577 13.07 -29.84 2.80
CA LEU A 577 13.68 -28.56 2.49
C LEU A 577 14.02 -28.42 1.01
N VAL A 578 13.50 -27.40 0.33
CA VAL A 578 14.02 -26.98 -0.99
C VAL A 578 15.21 -26.06 -0.75
N VAL A 579 16.43 -26.54 -1.04
CA VAL A 579 17.68 -25.82 -0.78
C VAL A 579 17.93 -24.82 -1.89
N GLY A 580 17.80 -23.55 -1.58
CA GLY A 580 18.01 -22.49 -2.54
C GLY A 580 18.96 -21.38 -2.12
N THR A 581 19.25 -20.51 -3.08
CA THR A 581 20.08 -19.32 -2.91
C THR A 581 19.52 -18.12 -3.67
N ILE A 582 20.16 -16.98 -3.45
CA ILE A 582 19.96 -15.75 -4.22
C ILE A 582 21.28 -15.45 -4.92
N ILE A 583 21.25 -15.14 -6.21
CA ILE A 583 22.46 -14.71 -6.93
C ILE A 583 22.97 -13.39 -6.34
N LYS A 584 24.26 -13.36 -5.98
CA LYS A 584 24.97 -12.19 -5.45
C LYS A 584 26.17 -11.84 -6.34
N PRO A 585 26.59 -10.55 -6.42
CA PRO A 585 26.04 -9.35 -5.77
C PRO A 585 24.60 -9.02 -6.20
N LYS A 586 23.90 -8.18 -5.41
CA LYS A 586 22.49 -7.79 -5.64
C LYS A 586 22.26 -7.32 -7.09
N LEU A 587 23.13 -6.46 -7.57
CA LEU A 587 23.20 -6.00 -8.96
C LEU A 587 24.68 -5.90 -9.35
N GLY A 588 24.98 -6.03 -10.65
CA GLY A 588 26.31 -5.77 -11.21
C GLY A 588 26.94 -6.94 -11.98
N LEU A 589 26.45 -8.17 -11.81
CA LEU A 589 26.87 -9.27 -12.68
C LEU A 589 26.32 -9.06 -14.10
N GLN A 590 27.20 -9.26 -15.09
CA GLN A 590 26.83 -9.39 -16.49
C GLN A 590 26.21 -10.78 -16.76
N PRO A 591 25.54 -10.99 -17.92
CA PRO A 591 24.82 -12.22 -18.24
C PRO A 591 25.63 -13.52 -18.03
N LYS A 592 26.84 -13.60 -18.59
CA LYS A 592 27.68 -14.81 -18.50
C LYS A 592 28.14 -15.11 -17.07
N PRO A 593 28.71 -14.16 -16.30
CA PRO A 593 28.97 -14.36 -14.87
C PRO A 593 27.73 -14.76 -14.07
N PHE A 594 26.55 -14.24 -14.41
CA PHE A 594 25.29 -14.63 -13.77
C PHE A 594 24.97 -16.12 -13.99
N GLY A 595 25.04 -16.58 -15.25
CA GLY A 595 24.84 -18.00 -15.58
C GLY A 595 25.87 -18.91 -14.90
N GLN A 596 27.15 -18.50 -14.86
CA GLN A 596 28.21 -19.23 -14.18
C GLN A 596 27.96 -19.35 -12.66
N ALA A 597 27.47 -18.29 -12.02
CA ALA A 597 27.07 -18.33 -10.60
C ALA A 597 25.88 -19.28 -10.38
N CYS A 598 24.92 -19.31 -11.32
CA CYS A 598 23.79 -20.23 -11.26
C CYS A 598 24.26 -21.69 -11.34
N TYR A 599 25.07 -22.01 -12.34
CA TYR A 599 25.64 -23.35 -12.53
C TYR A 599 26.43 -23.78 -11.28
N GLY A 600 27.31 -22.92 -10.77
CA GLY A 600 28.13 -23.23 -9.60
C GLY A 600 27.33 -23.58 -8.34
N PHE A 601 26.15 -23.00 -8.15
CA PHE A 601 25.25 -23.37 -7.05
C PHE A 601 24.45 -24.64 -7.35
N TRP A 602 23.87 -24.77 -8.55
CA TRP A 602 23.01 -25.91 -8.91
C TRP A 602 23.74 -27.27 -8.96
N GLN A 603 25.07 -27.27 -8.97
CA GLN A 603 25.86 -28.49 -8.73
C GLN A 603 25.63 -29.13 -7.35
N GLY A 604 25.04 -28.39 -6.39
CA GLY A 604 24.71 -28.91 -5.05
C GLY A 604 23.33 -28.49 -4.51
N GLY A 605 22.70 -27.46 -5.06
CA GLY A 605 21.40 -26.96 -4.63
C GLY A 605 20.25 -27.22 -5.61
N ASP A 606 19.04 -26.89 -5.17
CA ASP A 606 17.79 -27.10 -5.92
C ASP A 606 17.32 -25.82 -6.62
N PHE A 607 17.32 -24.70 -5.90
CA PHE A 607 16.53 -23.51 -6.23
C PHE A 607 17.36 -22.23 -6.28
N ILE A 608 17.17 -21.40 -7.31
CA ILE A 608 17.79 -20.08 -7.38
C ILE A 608 16.70 -19.04 -7.60
N LYS A 609 16.72 -17.93 -6.86
CA LYS A 609 15.93 -16.74 -7.19
C LYS A 609 16.82 -15.62 -7.72
N ASN A 610 16.26 -14.82 -8.62
CA ASN A 610 16.74 -13.45 -8.78
C ASN A 610 16.73 -12.73 -7.42
N ASP A 611 17.73 -11.88 -7.16
CA ASP A 611 17.59 -10.87 -6.11
C ASP A 611 16.52 -9.86 -6.51
N GLU A 612 15.87 -9.21 -5.55
CA GLU A 612 14.63 -8.48 -5.81
C GLU A 612 14.70 -7.40 -6.90
N PRO A 613 15.80 -6.65 -7.11
CA PRO A 613 15.84 -5.64 -8.16
C PRO A 613 16.35 -6.18 -9.50
N GLN A 614 16.81 -7.44 -9.59
CA GLN A 614 17.36 -7.97 -10.85
C GLN A 614 16.23 -8.17 -11.86
N GLY A 615 16.41 -7.64 -13.08
CA GLY A 615 15.42 -7.75 -14.15
C GLY A 615 16.09 -7.52 -15.51
N ASN A 616 15.94 -6.33 -16.06
CA ASN A 616 16.43 -5.92 -17.37
C ASN A 616 17.25 -4.62 -17.27
N GLN A 617 18.21 -4.59 -16.36
CA GLN A 617 19.17 -3.49 -16.28
C GLN A 617 20.02 -3.41 -17.56
N THR A 618 20.46 -2.19 -17.91
CA THR A 618 21.24 -1.95 -19.13
C THR A 618 22.56 -2.72 -19.22
N PHE A 619 23.12 -3.20 -18.08
CA PHE A 619 24.35 -4.00 -18.02
C PHE A 619 24.11 -5.52 -17.93
N CYS A 620 22.86 -5.94 -17.78
CA CYS A 620 22.46 -7.35 -17.67
C CYS A 620 21.02 -7.47 -18.15
N GLN A 621 20.85 -7.44 -19.47
CA GLN A 621 19.54 -7.44 -20.09
C GLN A 621 18.92 -8.83 -20.06
N MET A 622 17.59 -8.90 -19.92
CA MET A 622 16.87 -10.17 -19.76
C MET A 622 17.08 -11.09 -20.98
N ASN A 623 17.17 -10.51 -22.18
CA ASN A 623 17.37 -11.22 -23.43
C ASN A 623 18.76 -11.89 -23.57
N GLU A 624 19.72 -11.51 -22.73
CA GLU A 624 21.06 -12.10 -22.68
C GLU A 624 21.23 -12.97 -21.42
N CYS A 625 20.70 -12.52 -20.28
CA CYS A 625 20.87 -13.19 -18.99
C CYS A 625 20.06 -14.49 -18.89
N ILE A 626 18.79 -14.50 -19.30
CA ILE A 626 17.96 -15.71 -19.19
C ILE A 626 18.51 -16.88 -20.03
N PRO A 627 18.99 -16.68 -21.28
CA PRO A 627 19.69 -17.74 -22.01
C PRO A 627 20.88 -18.36 -21.26
N GLU A 628 21.69 -17.53 -20.59
CA GLU A 628 22.82 -18.01 -19.77
C GLU A 628 22.34 -18.81 -18.55
N VAL A 629 21.22 -18.42 -17.93
CA VAL A 629 20.58 -19.19 -16.85
C VAL A 629 20.05 -20.53 -17.36
N VAL A 630 19.41 -20.57 -18.54
CA VAL A 630 18.92 -21.80 -19.16
C VAL A 630 20.07 -22.74 -19.52
N LYS A 631 21.17 -22.22 -20.07
CA LYS A 631 22.40 -22.99 -20.34
C LYS A 631 22.94 -23.61 -19.05
N ALA A 632 23.04 -22.82 -17.99
CA ALA A 632 23.50 -23.28 -16.68
C ALA A 632 22.60 -24.37 -16.07
N MET A 633 21.27 -24.20 -16.18
CA MET A 633 20.29 -25.17 -15.69
C MET A 633 20.44 -26.52 -16.39
N ARG A 634 20.50 -26.53 -17.74
CA ARG A 634 20.68 -27.77 -18.52
C ARG A 634 21.96 -28.50 -18.13
N ALA A 635 23.08 -27.77 -18.08
CA ALA A 635 24.37 -28.35 -17.71
C ALA A 635 24.34 -28.95 -16.28
N ALA A 636 23.72 -28.26 -15.33
CA ALA A 636 23.62 -28.78 -13.97
C ALA A 636 22.68 -29.99 -13.85
N GLN A 637 21.56 -30.01 -14.59
CA GLN A 637 20.66 -31.16 -14.62
C GLN A 637 21.31 -32.39 -15.27
N GLU A 638 22.06 -32.19 -16.34
CA GLU A 638 22.80 -33.27 -17.03
C GLU A 638 23.89 -33.85 -16.12
N GLU A 639 24.67 -33.00 -15.44
CA GLU A 639 25.77 -33.46 -14.58
C GLU A 639 25.28 -34.12 -13.27
N THR A 640 24.18 -33.62 -12.70
CA THR A 640 23.69 -34.08 -11.38
C THR A 640 22.58 -35.13 -11.47
N GLY A 641 21.91 -35.25 -12.61
CA GLY A 641 20.72 -36.10 -12.76
C GLY A 641 19.50 -35.62 -11.97
N GLN A 642 19.52 -34.42 -11.38
CA GLN A 642 18.47 -33.88 -10.53
C GLN A 642 17.76 -32.69 -11.18
N GLY A 643 16.46 -32.55 -10.95
CA GLY A 643 15.71 -31.34 -11.32
C GLY A 643 16.29 -30.09 -10.64
N LYS A 644 16.24 -28.94 -11.32
CA LYS A 644 16.67 -27.63 -10.80
C LYS A 644 15.58 -26.60 -11.03
N LEU A 645 15.46 -25.63 -10.14
CA LEU A 645 14.39 -24.63 -10.13
C LEU A 645 14.96 -23.21 -10.20
N PHE A 646 14.29 -22.33 -10.95
CA PHE A 646 14.65 -20.91 -11.05
C PHE A 646 13.43 -20.01 -10.83
N SER A 647 13.54 -19.05 -9.92
CA SER A 647 12.52 -18.03 -9.66
C SER A 647 12.91 -16.71 -10.32
N ALA A 648 12.34 -16.47 -11.49
CA ALA A 648 12.63 -15.31 -12.32
C ALA A 648 11.80 -14.10 -11.89
N ASN A 649 12.43 -12.93 -11.73
CA ASN A 649 11.70 -11.70 -11.41
C ASN A 649 10.96 -11.18 -12.64
N ILE A 650 9.64 -11.04 -12.52
CA ILE A 650 8.78 -10.47 -13.57
C ILE A 650 8.11 -9.17 -13.14
N THR A 651 8.47 -8.62 -11.98
CA THR A 651 7.88 -7.39 -11.43
C THR A 651 7.98 -6.23 -12.42
N ALA A 652 6.85 -5.57 -12.67
CA ALA A 652 6.77 -4.34 -13.45
C ALA A 652 5.54 -3.52 -13.07
N ASP A 653 5.57 -2.22 -13.37
CA ASP A 653 4.39 -1.37 -13.25
C ASP A 653 3.35 -1.71 -14.34
N ASP A 654 3.76 -2.04 -15.57
CA ASP A 654 2.82 -2.42 -16.64
C ASP A 654 2.53 -3.94 -16.60
N PRO A 655 1.27 -4.38 -16.44
CA PRO A 655 0.91 -5.79 -16.57
C PRO A 655 1.36 -6.44 -17.88
N ASN A 656 1.36 -5.70 -18.99
CA ASN A 656 1.81 -6.23 -20.29
C ASN A 656 3.30 -6.52 -20.29
N GLU A 657 4.09 -5.72 -19.57
CA GLU A 657 5.52 -5.99 -19.35
C GLU A 657 5.70 -7.26 -18.51
N MET A 658 4.96 -7.41 -17.40
CA MET A 658 5.03 -8.64 -16.58
C MET A 658 4.70 -9.89 -17.41
N ILE A 659 3.64 -9.83 -18.21
CA ILE A 659 3.22 -10.91 -19.11
C ILE A 659 4.27 -11.17 -20.19
N ALA A 660 4.89 -10.13 -20.75
CA ALA A 660 5.94 -10.25 -21.76
C ALA A 660 7.19 -10.91 -21.17
N ARG A 661 7.64 -10.48 -19.98
CA ARG A 661 8.75 -11.10 -19.24
C ARG A 661 8.50 -12.59 -19.02
N ALA A 662 7.34 -12.92 -18.45
CA ALA A 662 6.95 -14.30 -18.18
C ALA A 662 6.90 -15.16 -19.45
N LYS A 663 6.24 -14.69 -20.52
CA LYS A 663 6.20 -15.41 -21.80
C LYS A 663 7.59 -15.60 -22.41
N TYR A 664 8.44 -14.57 -22.36
CA TYR A 664 9.82 -14.65 -22.83
C TYR A 664 10.60 -15.74 -22.06
N ILE A 665 10.54 -15.71 -20.73
CA ILE A 665 11.23 -16.67 -19.87
C ILE A 665 10.75 -18.10 -20.15
N LEU A 666 9.44 -18.35 -20.20
CA LEU A 666 8.90 -19.69 -20.48
C LEU A 666 9.32 -20.19 -21.86
N ASN A 667 9.35 -19.32 -22.87
CA ASN A 667 9.83 -19.67 -24.20
C ASN A 667 11.32 -20.06 -24.20
N GLN A 668 12.16 -19.36 -23.43
CA GLN A 668 13.58 -19.73 -23.28
C GLN A 668 13.77 -21.06 -22.53
N MET A 669 12.97 -21.29 -21.48
CA MET A 669 13.00 -22.54 -20.70
C MET A 669 12.56 -23.75 -21.54
N GLY A 670 11.65 -23.55 -22.49
CA GLY A 670 11.18 -24.58 -23.42
C GLY A 670 10.57 -25.77 -22.67
N PRO A 671 11.05 -27.01 -22.87
CA PRO A 671 10.57 -28.18 -22.11
C PRO A 671 10.73 -28.08 -20.60
N MET A 672 11.63 -27.23 -20.10
CA MET A 672 11.86 -26.99 -18.66
C MET A 672 10.96 -25.88 -18.10
N ALA A 673 9.87 -25.51 -18.78
CA ALA A 673 9.01 -24.40 -18.38
C ALA A 673 8.44 -24.57 -16.95
N GLU A 674 8.17 -25.80 -16.51
CA GLU A 674 7.68 -26.06 -15.14
C GLU A 674 8.75 -25.83 -14.06
N ASN A 675 10.04 -25.83 -14.43
CA ASN A 675 11.15 -25.54 -13.53
C ASN A 675 11.23 -24.05 -13.15
N CYS A 676 10.37 -23.20 -13.73
CA CYS A 676 10.36 -21.77 -13.51
C CYS A 676 9.27 -21.35 -12.51
N ALA A 677 9.67 -20.68 -11.42
CA ALA A 677 8.78 -19.88 -10.60
C ALA A 677 8.83 -18.41 -11.05
N PHE A 678 7.77 -17.65 -10.79
CA PHE A 678 7.75 -16.21 -11.01
C PHE A 678 7.79 -15.44 -9.72
N LEU A 679 8.79 -14.57 -9.60
CA LEU A 679 8.95 -13.66 -8.48
C LEU A 679 8.28 -12.32 -8.78
N VAL A 680 7.48 -11.85 -7.82
CA VAL A 680 6.85 -10.53 -7.83
C VAL A 680 7.11 -9.82 -6.51
N ASP A 681 7.63 -8.58 -6.56
CA ASP A 681 7.76 -7.71 -5.39
C ASP A 681 6.39 -7.12 -4.99
N GLY A 682 5.54 -7.95 -4.40
CA GLY A 682 4.12 -7.65 -4.21
C GLY A 682 3.80 -6.48 -3.28
N TYR A 683 4.70 -6.09 -2.37
CA TYR A 683 4.48 -4.93 -1.50
C TYR A 683 4.68 -3.60 -2.25
N VAL A 684 5.78 -3.45 -3.00
CA VAL A 684 6.10 -2.20 -3.71
C VAL A 684 5.38 -2.06 -5.05
N ALA A 685 5.10 -3.16 -5.75
CA ALA A 685 4.29 -3.15 -6.97
C ALA A 685 2.78 -3.16 -6.66
N GLY A 686 2.38 -3.74 -5.53
CA GLY A 686 1.02 -3.85 -5.02
C GLY A 686 0.33 -5.17 -5.36
N GLY A 687 -0.85 -5.36 -4.76
CA GLY A 687 -1.68 -6.57 -4.94
C GLY A 687 -2.09 -6.79 -6.40
N THR A 688 -2.20 -5.73 -7.19
CA THR A 688 -2.51 -5.83 -8.62
C THR A 688 -1.42 -6.60 -9.39
N ALA A 689 -0.14 -6.37 -9.10
CA ALA A 689 0.97 -7.08 -9.73
C ALA A 689 0.97 -8.58 -9.38
N VAL A 690 0.62 -8.92 -8.14
CA VAL A 690 0.52 -10.31 -7.68
C VAL A 690 -0.59 -11.04 -8.44
N THR A 691 -1.73 -10.38 -8.60
CA THR A 691 -2.89 -10.91 -9.33
C THR A 691 -2.61 -11.09 -10.82
N VAL A 692 -1.82 -10.20 -11.45
CA VAL A 692 -1.33 -10.38 -12.82
C VAL A 692 -0.63 -11.73 -12.97
N ALA A 693 0.34 -12.03 -12.10
CA ALA A 693 1.06 -13.29 -12.16
C ALA A 693 0.14 -14.49 -11.85
N ARG A 694 -0.67 -14.38 -10.78
CA ARG A 694 -1.58 -15.44 -10.32
C ARG A 694 -2.61 -15.86 -11.36
N ARG A 695 -3.20 -14.91 -12.08
CA ARG A 695 -4.29 -15.18 -13.05
C ARG A 695 -3.77 -15.51 -14.45
N ASN A 696 -2.65 -14.93 -14.88
CA ASN A 696 -2.10 -15.20 -16.21
C ASN A 696 -1.23 -16.47 -16.24
N PHE A 697 -0.59 -16.84 -15.12
CA PHE A 697 0.32 -17.97 -15.04
C PHE A 697 0.02 -18.91 -13.86
N PRO A 698 -1.23 -19.39 -13.70
CA PRO A 698 -1.64 -20.17 -12.53
C PRO A 698 -0.93 -21.51 -12.38
N LYS A 699 -0.26 -22.01 -13.43
CA LYS A 699 0.53 -23.24 -13.40
C LYS A 699 1.97 -23.03 -12.94
N GLN A 700 2.43 -21.79 -12.82
CA GLN A 700 3.77 -21.47 -12.34
C GLN A 700 3.70 -21.10 -10.87
N PHE A 701 4.72 -21.51 -10.10
CA PHE A 701 4.79 -21.15 -8.69
C PHE A 701 4.96 -19.63 -8.56
N LEU A 702 4.03 -18.98 -7.86
CA LEU A 702 4.07 -17.54 -7.59
C LEU A 702 4.83 -17.25 -6.30
N HIS A 703 6.06 -16.77 -6.47
CA HIS A 703 6.95 -16.35 -5.40
C HIS A 703 6.70 -14.88 -5.05
N TYR A 704 5.99 -14.65 -3.95
CA TYR A 704 5.79 -13.31 -3.41
C TYR A 704 7.05 -12.87 -2.65
N HIS A 705 7.74 -11.87 -3.20
CA HIS A 705 8.81 -11.17 -2.51
C HIS A 705 8.26 -9.90 -1.84
N ARG A 706 8.66 -9.64 -0.59
CA ARG A 706 8.03 -8.63 0.27
C ARG A 706 8.85 -7.34 0.45
N ALA A 707 9.74 -7.01 -0.48
CA ALA A 707 10.59 -5.82 -0.39
C ALA A 707 9.79 -4.56 0.02
N GLY A 708 10.25 -3.81 1.01
CA GLY A 708 9.61 -2.58 1.50
C GLY A 708 8.64 -2.77 2.67
N HIS A 709 8.21 -4.02 2.95
CA HIS A 709 7.19 -4.30 3.97
C HIS A 709 7.54 -3.79 5.37
N GLY A 710 8.83 -3.76 5.73
CA GLY A 710 9.31 -3.29 7.04
C GLY A 710 8.90 -1.85 7.36
N ALA A 711 8.54 -1.05 6.35
CA ALA A 711 7.99 0.29 6.55
C ALA A 711 6.72 0.29 7.41
N VAL A 712 5.92 -0.79 7.35
CA VAL A 712 4.67 -0.96 8.11
C VAL A 712 4.70 -2.15 9.06
N THR A 713 5.38 -3.25 8.69
CA THR A 713 5.33 -4.48 9.48
C THR A 713 6.30 -4.51 10.65
N SER A 714 7.34 -3.67 10.64
CA SER A 714 8.32 -3.63 11.74
C SER A 714 7.60 -3.41 13.08
N PRO A 715 7.97 -4.13 14.16
CA PRO A 715 7.43 -3.89 15.50
C PRO A 715 7.65 -2.46 16.02
N GLN A 716 8.64 -1.74 15.47
CA GLN A 716 8.91 -0.35 15.81
C GLN A 716 7.92 0.62 15.16
N THR A 717 7.18 0.20 14.15
CA THR A 717 6.13 1.00 13.51
C THR A 717 4.78 0.67 14.16
N GLN A 718 4.06 1.69 14.64
CA GLN A 718 2.73 1.54 15.28
C GLN A 718 1.55 1.72 14.30
N ARG A 719 1.83 1.80 12.99
CA ARG A 719 0.83 2.00 11.92
C ARG A 719 0.85 0.85 10.92
N GLY A 720 -0.20 0.75 10.11
CA GLY A 720 -0.33 -0.29 9.09
C GLY A 720 -0.73 -1.64 9.66
N TYR A 721 0.04 -2.69 9.38
CA TYR A 721 -0.29 -4.07 9.77
C TYR A 721 0.96 -4.87 10.06
N THR A 722 0.85 -5.94 10.87
CA THR A 722 1.98 -6.81 11.24
C THR A 722 2.45 -7.70 10.08
N ALA A 723 3.63 -8.32 10.23
CA ALA A 723 4.11 -9.33 9.28
C ALA A 723 3.18 -10.56 9.20
N PHE A 724 2.53 -10.92 10.32
CA PHE A 724 1.50 -11.95 10.37
C PHE A 724 0.33 -11.61 9.45
N VAL A 725 -0.23 -10.41 9.55
CA VAL A 725 -1.32 -9.97 8.67
C VAL A 725 -0.86 -9.96 7.22
N HIS A 726 0.29 -9.34 6.92
CA HIS A 726 0.81 -9.25 5.55
C HIS A 726 0.93 -10.61 4.87
N THR A 727 1.45 -11.61 5.60
CA THR A 727 1.60 -12.97 5.08
C THR A 727 0.27 -13.69 4.96
N LYS A 728 -0.66 -13.55 5.92
CA LYS A 728 -2.03 -14.07 5.83
C LYS A 728 -2.75 -13.56 4.58
N LEU A 729 -2.66 -12.26 4.30
CA LEU A 729 -3.24 -11.65 3.09
C LEU A 729 -2.61 -12.20 1.80
N SER A 730 -1.32 -12.56 1.82
CA SER A 730 -0.66 -13.15 0.66
C SER A 730 -1.19 -14.54 0.28
N ARG A 731 -1.66 -15.34 1.26
CA ARG A 731 -2.34 -16.61 0.98
C ARG A 731 -3.68 -16.37 0.30
N VAL A 732 -4.46 -15.42 0.84
CA VAL A 732 -5.76 -15.02 0.30
C VAL A 732 -5.65 -14.54 -1.16
N ILE A 733 -4.69 -13.66 -1.47
CA ILE A 733 -4.50 -13.14 -2.85
C ILE A 733 -3.91 -14.20 -3.81
N GLY A 734 -3.27 -15.24 -3.28
CA GLY A 734 -2.88 -16.43 -4.05
C GLY A 734 -1.39 -16.64 -4.28
N ALA A 735 -0.52 -16.14 -3.39
CA ALA A 735 0.91 -16.47 -3.43
C ALA A 735 1.16 -17.96 -3.19
N SER A 736 1.97 -18.60 -4.05
CA SER A 736 2.40 -19.99 -3.84
C SER A 736 3.44 -20.13 -2.73
N GLY A 737 4.23 -19.08 -2.53
CA GLY A 737 5.13 -18.94 -1.39
C GLY A 737 5.45 -17.47 -1.14
N ILE A 738 5.67 -17.14 0.13
CA ILE A 738 6.04 -15.79 0.56
C ILE A 738 7.22 -15.86 1.52
N HIS A 739 8.09 -14.85 1.46
CA HIS A 739 9.09 -14.64 2.48
C HIS A 739 8.44 -14.41 3.86
N THR A 740 8.67 -15.31 4.83
CA THR A 740 8.12 -15.17 6.20
C THR A 740 9.12 -14.56 7.18
N GLY A 741 10.41 -14.61 6.85
CA GLY A 741 11.49 -14.14 7.71
C GLY A 741 12.31 -15.33 8.20
N THR A 742 12.96 -15.17 9.35
CA THR A 742 13.84 -16.20 9.91
C THR A 742 13.54 -16.51 11.37
N MET A 743 12.43 -16.01 11.93
CA MET A 743 12.01 -16.26 13.32
C MET A 743 13.15 -15.95 14.33
N SER A 744 13.82 -14.80 14.14
CA SER A 744 15.04 -14.38 14.87
C SER A 744 16.34 -15.16 14.58
N PHE A 745 16.32 -16.22 13.75
CA PHE A 745 17.53 -17.01 13.47
C PHE A 745 18.43 -16.41 12.39
N GLY A 746 18.01 -15.35 11.70
CA GLY A 746 18.75 -14.66 10.64
C GLY A 746 19.11 -13.21 10.98
N LYS A 747 19.21 -12.36 9.96
CA LYS A 747 19.66 -10.95 10.10
C LYS A 747 18.54 -9.89 10.09
N MET A 748 17.35 -10.27 9.66
CA MET A 748 16.20 -9.37 9.58
C MET A 748 15.46 -9.42 10.92
N GLU A 749 14.72 -8.36 11.26
CA GLU A 749 13.81 -8.38 12.41
C GLU A 749 12.84 -9.58 12.32
N GLY A 750 12.58 -10.22 13.45
CA GLY A 750 11.64 -11.33 13.59
C GLY A 750 11.66 -11.89 15.02
N ASP A 751 10.64 -12.64 15.37
CA ASP A 751 10.46 -13.27 16.69
C ASP A 751 10.30 -14.79 16.56
N ALA A 752 10.66 -15.56 17.59
CA ALA A 752 10.47 -17.01 17.58
C ALA A 752 8.99 -17.42 17.38
N SER A 753 8.05 -16.59 17.84
CA SER A 753 6.60 -16.77 17.65
C SER A 753 6.14 -16.59 16.20
N ASP A 754 6.98 -16.06 15.31
CA ASP A 754 6.71 -16.00 13.86
C ASP A 754 6.51 -17.42 13.26
N LYS A 755 6.82 -18.50 13.99
CA LYS A 755 6.39 -19.86 13.62
C LYS A 755 4.88 -19.98 13.38
N ASN A 756 4.08 -19.18 14.08
CA ASN A 756 2.62 -19.13 13.88
C ASN A 756 2.25 -18.63 12.48
N ILE A 757 3.11 -17.83 11.83
CA ILE A 757 2.96 -17.51 10.41
C ILE A 757 3.09 -18.77 9.56
N GLY A 758 4.04 -19.66 9.87
CA GLY A 758 4.19 -20.95 9.19
C GLY A 758 2.90 -21.76 9.23
N PHE A 759 2.33 -21.95 10.42
CA PHE A 759 1.07 -22.67 10.62
C PHE A 759 -0.10 -21.99 9.89
N MET A 760 -0.26 -20.67 10.01
CA MET A 760 -1.31 -19.91 9.33
C MET A 760 -1.25 -20.01 7.80
N LEU A 761 -0.06 -20.26 7.22
CA LEU A 761 0.11 -20.41 5.78
C LEU A 761 0.00 -21.85 5.27
N GLN A 762 0.30 -22.85 6.11
CA GLN A 762 0.38 -24.26 5.69
C GLN A 762 -0.79 -25.12 6.16
N ASP A 763 -1.35 -24.83 7.34
CA ASP A 763 -2.44 -25.61 7.90
C ASP A 763 -3.79 -25.17 7.34
N ASP A 764 -4.75 -26.10 7.32
CA ASP A 764 -6.13 -25.77 6.94
C ASP A 764 -6.89 -25.09 8.08
N VAL A 765 -6.45 -25.30 9.32
CA VAL A 765 -6.97 -24.58 10.49
C VAL A 765 -5.81 -24.15 11.36
N ALA A 766 -5.73 -22.85 11.66
CA ALA A 766 -4.65 -22.28 12.45
C ALA A 766 -5.15 -21.14 13.35
N ASP A 767 -4.46 -20.93 14.46
CA ASP A 767 -4.75 -19.85 15.39
C ASP A 767 -3.82 -18.65 15.11
N GLY A 768 -4.42 -17.48 14.86
CA GLY A 768 -3.71 -16.20 14.82
C GLY A 768 -3.58 -15.58 16.21
N PRO A 769 -3.01 -14.37 16.31
CA PRO A 769 -2.92 -13.64 17.58
C PRO A 769 -4.28 -13.38 18.23
N TYR A 770 -5.34 -13.22 17.44
CA TYR A 770 -6.70 -12.96 17.95
C TYR A 770 -7.72 -13.97 17.44
N TYR A 771 -7.61 -14.42 16.18
CA TYR A 771 -8.65 -15.22 15.54
C TYR A 771 -8.14 -16.57 15.06
N ARG A 772 -8.91 -17.62 15.37
CA ARG A 772 -8.82 -18.90 14.66
C ARG A 772 -9.35 -18.75 13.24
N GLN A 773 -8.61 -19.27 12.26
CA GLN A 773 -8.99 -19.24 10.85
C GLN A 773 -9.07 -20.66 10.29
N GLU A 774 -10.23 -21.00 9.74
CA GLU A 774 -10.40 -22.16 8.87
C GLU A 774 -10.25 -21.70 7.41
N TRP A 775 -9.45 -22.43 6.63
CA TRP A 775 -9.08 -22.10 5.26
C TRP A 775 -9.92 -22.83 4.21
N GLU A 776 -10.80 -23.73 4.63
CA GLU A 776 -11.80 -24.41 3.77
C GLU A 776 -11.15 -25.13 2.57
N GLY A 777 -9.99 -25.75 2.78
CA GLY A 777 -9.21 -26.42 1.75
C GLY A 777 -8.44 -25.48 0.81
N MET A 778 -8.37 -24.18 1.11
CA MET A 778 -7.52 -23.25 0.36
C MET A 778 -6.07 -23.73 0.40
N LYS A 779 -5.46 -23.90 -0.77
CA LYS A 779 -4.09 -24.41 -0.91
C LYS A 779 -3.11 -23.62 -0.03
N GLN A 780 -2.12 -24.31 0.51
CA GLN A 780 -1.08 -23.71 1.33
C GLN A 780 -0.21 -22.71 0.55
N THR A 781 0.25 -21.68 1.25
CA THR A 781 1.35 -20.81 0.82
C THR A 781 2.62 -21.27 1.52
N THR A 782 3.69 -21.46 0.75
CA THR A 782 4.95 -21.98 1.27
C THR A 782 5.72 -20.90 2.04
N PRO A 783 6.17 -21.15 3.28
CA PRO A 783 7.11 -20.27 3.95
C PRO A 783 8.47 -20.28 3.22
N ILE A 784 8.90 -19.11 2.74
CA ILE A 784 10.22 -18.92 2.13
C ILE A 784 11.13 -18.27 3.18
N ILE A 785 12.16 -18.99 3.59
CA ILE A 785 13.07 -18.60 4.67
C ILE A 785 14.30 -17.95 4.03
N SER A 786 14.54 -16.69 4.38
CA SER A 786 15.60 -15.89 3.76
C SER A 786 16.09 -14.77 4.66
N GLY A 787 17.37 -14.43 4.54
CA GLY A 787 17.99 -13.31 5.23
C GLY A 787 18.98 -13.75 6.31
N GLY A 788 20.26 -13.90 5.94
CA GLY A 788 21.33 -14.20 6.90
C GLY A 788 21.38 -15.66 7.38
N MET A 789 20.66 -16.57 6.71
CA MET A 789 20.72 -18.00 7.01
C MET A 789 21.97 -18.66 6.41
N ASN A 790 22.48 -19.67 7.12
CA ASN A 790 23.51 -20.62 6.69
C ASN A 790 23.21 -22.00 7.31
N ALA A 791 23.99 -23.02 6.94
CA ALA A 791 23.80 -24.40 7.40
C ALA A 791 23.76 -24.54 8.93
N LEU A 792 24.53 -23.72 9.66
CA LEU A 792 24.66 -23.80 11.12
C LEU A 792 23.40 -23.32 11.87
N ARG A 793 22.61 -22.45 11.24
CA ARG A 793 21.39 -21.86 11.84
C ARG A 793 20.13 -22.72 11.59
N LEU A 794 20.17 -23.61 10.60
CA LEU A 794 19.01 -24.38 10.16
C LEU A 794 18.46 -25.37 11.20
N PRO A 795 19.28 -26.16 11.91
CA PRO A 795 18.75 -27.15 12.85
C PRO A 795 17.87 -26.54 13.94
N ALA A 796 18.31 -25.44 14.55
CA ALA A 796 17.55 -24.74 15.58
C ALA A 796 16.28 -24.08 15.01
N PHE A 797 16.35 -23.55 13.78
CA PHE A 797 15.19 -23.02 13.08
C PHE A 797 14.11 -24.09 12.85
N PHE A 798 14.50 -25.28 12.36
CA PHE A 798 13.56 -26.38 12.15
C PHE A 798 13.00 -26.93 13.45
N GLU A 799 13.79 -26.95 14.52
CA GLU A 799 13.28 -27.33 15.83
C GLU A 799 12.22 -26.35 16.35
N ASN A 800 12.41 -25.05 16.14
CA ASN A 800 11.39 -24.06 16.50
C ASN A 800 10.11 -24.20 15.66
N LEU A 801 10.24 -24.43 14.35
CA LEU A 801 9.11 -24.59 13.43
C LEU A 801 8.39 -25.94 13.55
N GLY A 802 9.12 -27.01 13.87
CA GLY A 802 8.62 -28.38 13.99
C GLY A 802 8.70 -29.22 12.71
N HIS A 803 9.04 -28.63 11.55
CA HIS A 803 9.21 -29.34 10.29
C HIS A 803 10.15 -28.59 9.32
N SER A 804 10.56 -29.25 8.23
CA SER A 804 11.44 -28.69 7.20
C SER A 804 10.76 -28.47 5.84
N ASN A 805 9.43 -28.53 5.76
CA ASN A 805 8.65 -28.34 4.51
C ASN A 805 8.60 -26.86 4.04
N VAL A 806 9.76 -26.28 3.77
CA VAL A 806 9.96 -24.86 3.43
C VAL A 806 10.93 -24.70 2.26
N ILE A 807 10.99 -23.49 1.69
CA ILE A 807 12.04 -23.12 0.73
C ILE A 807 13.07 -22.25 1.46
N LEU A 808 14.34 -22.64 1.44
CA LEU A 808 15.44 -21.82 1.95
C LEU A 808 16.07 -21.03 0.81
N THR A 809 16.42 -19.77 1.06
CA THR A 809 17.28 -18.99 0.15
C THR A 809 18.46 -18.38 0.91
N ALA A 810 19.57 -19.12 0.94
CA ALA A 810 20.80 -18.78 1.66
C ALA A 810 21.85 -18.16 0.72
N GLY A 811 21.71 -16.87 0.39
CA GLY A 811 22.67 -16.14 -0.46
C GLY A 811 24.10 -16.17 0.08
N GLY A 812 24.35 -15.45 1.17
CA GLY A 812 25.66 -15.45 1.84
C GLY A 812 26.02 -16.79 2.48
N GLY A 813 25.02 -17.54 2.95
CA GLY A 813 25.23 -18.88 3.52
C GLY A 813 25.77 -19.91 2.52
N ALA A 814 25.44 -19.78 1.23
CA ALA A 814 25.97 -20.63 0.18
C ALA A 814 27.24 -20.04 -0.46
N PHE A 815 27.15 -18.82 -1.03
CA PHE A 815 28.27 -18.21 -1.76
C PHE A 815 29.44 -17.78 -0.86
N GLY A 816 29.21 -17.62 0.45
CA GLY A 816 30.25 -17.31 1.42
C GLY A 816 31.02 -18.54 1.92
N HIS A 817 30.56 -19.76 1.62
CA HIS A 817 31.22 -20.99 2.04
C HIS A 817 32.67 -21.05 1.54
N LYS A 818 33.61 -21.47 2.41
CA LYS A 818 35.05 -21.46 2.11
C LYS A 818 35.44 -22.24 0.85
N ASP A 819 34.67 -23.27 0.49
CA ASP A 819 34.92 -24.13 -0.68
C ASP A 819 34.04 -23.76 -1.89
N GLY A 820 33.27 -22.68 -1.80
CA GLY A 820 32.40 -22.20 -2.86
C GLY A 820 30.93 -22.68 -2.75
N PRO A 821 30.09 -22.23 -3.71
CA PRO A 821 28.63 -22.32 -3.59
C PRO A 821 28.06 -23.74 -3.66
N LYS A 822 28.73 -24.67 -4.35
CA LYS A 822 28.33 -26.08 -4.40
C LYS A 822 28.34 -26.68 -2.99
N GLN A 823 29.47 -26.57 -2.29
CA GLN A 823 29.65 -27.06 -0.93
C GLN A 823 28.75 -26.30 0.04
N GLY A 824 28.59 -24.98 -0.16
CA GLY A 824 27.62 -24.20 0.62
C GLY A 824 26.18 -24.74 0.49
N ALA A 825 25.74 -25.11 -0.71
CA ALA A 825 24.43 -25.73 -0.92
C ALA A 825 24.31 -27.10 -0.23
N ILE A 826 25.30 -27.98 -0.42
CA ILE A 826 25.34 -29.31 0.21
C ILE A 826 25.31 -29.18 1.74
N SER A 827 26.07 -28.24 2.31
CA SER A 827 26.08 -27.99 3.77
C SER A 827 24.69 -27.62 4.30
N CYS A 828 23.87 -26.89 3.53
CA CYS A 828 22.51 -26.54 3.93
C CYS A 828 21.58 -27.76 3.92
N ALA A 829 21.72 -28.65 2.94
CA ALA A 829 21.01 -29.94 2.92
C ALA A 829 21.40 -30.80 4.12
N GLN A 830 22.71 -30.90 4.40
CA GLN A 830 23.26 -31.58 5.58
C GLN A 830 22.77 -30.97 6.90
N GLY A 831 22.49 -29.66 6.94
CA GLY A 831 21.85 -29.01 8.08
C GLY A 831 20.44 -29.54 8.38
N GLU A 832 19.62 -29.80 7.35
CA GLU A 832 18.32 -30.46 7.52
C GLU A 832 18.49 -31.93 7.95
N GLU A 833 19.41 -32.64 7.30
CA GLU A 833 19.65 -34.07 7.54
C GLU A 833 20.13 -34.32 8.98
N SER A 834 21.07 -33.50 9.47
CA SER A 834 21.55 -33.56 10.86
C SER A 834 20.44 -33.35 11.88
N TRP A 835 19.53 -32.39 11.65
CA TRP A 835 18.36 -32.19 12.49
C TRP A 835 17.42 -33.39 12.47
N LYS A 836 17.13 -33.95 11.29
CA LYS A 836 16.28 -35.14 11.15
C LYS A 836 16.87 -36.36 11.88
N LEU A 837 18.17 -36.62 11.73
CA LEU A 837 18.85 -37.75 12.39
C LEU A 837 18.94 -37.57 13.90
N TRP A 838 19.19 -36.34 14.38
CA TRP A 838 19.12 -36.03 15.80
C TRP A 838 17.71 -36.25 16.35
N LYS A 839 16.67 -35.75 15.66
CA LYS A 839 15.27 -35.93 16.06
C LYS A 839 14.84 -37.40 16.09
N ALA A 840 15.44 -38.23 15.23
CA ALA A 840 15.23 -39.68 15.20
C ALA A 840 16.01 -40.44 16.29
N GLY A 841 16.83 -39.76 17.11
CA GLY A 841 17.59 -40.37 18.20
C GLY A 841 18.88 -41.08 17.76
N THR A 842 19.35 -40.84 16.53
CA THR A 842 20.56 -41.50 15.97
C THR A 842 21.81 -41.33 16.85
N TYR A 843 21.92 -40.19 17.54
CA TYR A 843 23.07 -39.84 18.37
C TYR A 843 22.86 -40.08 19.87
N GLY A 844 21.77 -40.76 20.25
CA GLY A 844 21.39 -40.94 21.65
C GLY A 844 20.83 -39.67 22.30
N ASP A 845 20.86 -39.62 23.63
CA ASP A 845 20.36 -38.49 24.43
C ASP A 845 21.43 -37.39 24.52
N VAL A 846 21.60 -36.67 23.41
CA VAL A 846 22.51 -35.52 23.30
C VAL A 846 21.75 -34.27 22.90
N SER A 847 22.32 -33.10 23.22
CA SER A 847 21.73 -31.82 22.79
C SER A 847 21.68 -31.73 21.26
N LEU A 848 20.76 -30.91 20.71
CA LEU A 848 20.72 -30.63 19.27
C LEU A 848 22.08 -30.14 18.76
N SER A 849 22.74 -29.28 19.54
CA SER A 849 24.06 -28.75 19.24
C SER A 849 25.10 -29.86 19.08
N ASP A 850 25.14 -30.80 20.03
CA ASP A 850 26.07 -31.94 19.98
C ASP A 850 25.73 -32.91 18.85
N GLY A 851 24.45 -33.19 18.61
CA GLY A 851 24.02 -34.05 17.49
C GLY A 851 24.46 -33.51 16.13
N VAL A 852 24.37 -32.20 15.91
CA VAL A 852 24.86 -31.55 14.68
C VAL A 852 26.39 -31.63 14.57
N VAL A 853 27.11 -31.46 15.69
CA VAL A 853 28.58 -31.60 15.72
C VAL A 853 29.00 -33.05 15.45
N GLU A 854 28.29 -34.05 15.98
CA GLU A 854 28.52 -35.47 15.66
C GLU A 854 28.30 -35.75 14.18
N TYR A 855 27.22 -35.22 13.58
CA TYR A 855 26.99 -35.31 12.14
C TYR A 855 28.14 -34.69 11.34
N ALA A 856 28.63 -33.52 11.75
CA ALA A 856 29.70 -32.80 11.04
C ALA A 856 31.05 -33.55 11.02
N LYS A 857 31.29 -34.51 11.92
CA LYS A 857 32.55 -35.29 11.92
C LYS A 857 32.77 -36.10 10.65
N THR A 858 31.70 -36.50 9.97
CA THR A 858 31.76 -37.32 8.74
C THR A 858 31.31 -36.57 7.48
N HIS A 859 31.00 -35.28 7.60
CA HIS A 859 30.43 -34.47 6.52
C HIS A 859 31.25 -33.19 6.32
N GLU A 860 32.17 -33.23 5.36
CA GLU A 860 33.16 -32.18 5.14
C GLU A 860 32.55 -30.84 4.73
N GLU A 861 31.41 -30.82 4.04
CA GLU A 861 30.74 -29.56 3.68
C GLU A 861 30.12 -28.87 4.89
N LEU A 862 29.41 -29.59 5.76
CA LEU A 862 28.90 -29.02 7.01
C LEU A 862 30.05 -28.58 7.92
N LYS A 863 31.11 -29.39 8.06
CA LYS A 863 32.34 -29.02 8.78
C LYS A 863 32.99 -27.76 8.17
N GLY A 864 32.97 -27.62 6.86
CA GLY A 864 33.41 -26.43 6.15
C GLY A 864 32.60 -25.18 6.50
N ALA A 865 31.30 -25.32 6.76
CA ALA A 865 30.45 -24.23 7.23
C ALA A 865 30.84 -23.76 8.65
N PHE A 866 31.19 -24.67 9.58
CA PHE A 866 31.73 -24.31 10.90
C PHE A 866 32.98 -23.44 10.78
N LEU A 867 33.90 -23.80 9.87
CA LEU A 867 35.13 -23.05 9.61
C LEU A 867 34.88 -21.70 8.92
N THR A 868 33.83 -21.62 8.12
CA THR A 868 33.44 -20.39 7.38
C THR A 868 32.79 -19.38 8.32
N PHE A 869 31.79 -19.82 9.09
CA PHE A 869 30.93 -18.95 9.91
C PHE A 869 31.28 -19.06 11.39
N GLN A 870 32.56 -18.84 11.74
CA GLN A 870 33.08 -19.12 13.08
C GLN A 870 32.34 -18.38 14.19
N LYS A 871 31.91 -17.12 13.95
CA LYS A 871 31.13 -16.37 14.94
C LYS A 871 29.81 -17.08 15.29
N ASP A 872 29.13 -17.62 14.27
CA ASP A 872 27.90 -18.38 14.46
C ASP A 872 28.20 -19.73 15.12
N ALA A 873 29.29 -20.40 14.70
CA ALA A 873 29.71 -21.67 15.26
C ALA A 873 30.04 -21.55 16.76
N ASP A 874 30.82 -20.53 17.15
CA ASP A 874 31.20 -20.28 18.55
C ASP A 874 29.97 -19.95 19.41
N GLN A 875 28.97 -19.25 18.86
CA GLN A 875 27.75 -18.88 19.57
C GLN A 875 26.75 -20.04 19.71
N ILE A 876 26.57 -20.85 18.67
CA ILE A 876 25.52 -21.88 18.60
C ILE A 876 26.05 -23.26 19.06
N TYR A 877 27.35 -23.51 18.87
CA TYR A 877 27.99 -24.81 19.10
C TYR A 877 29.25 -24.65 19.97
N PRO A 878 29.12 -24.33 21.27
CA PRO A 878 30.27 -24.13 22.14
C PRO A 878 31.17 -25.38 22.19
N GLY A 879 32.48 -25.16 22.05
CA GLY A 879 33.49 -26.24 22.03
C GLY A 879 33.60 -27.00 20.71
N TRP A 880 32.94 -26.55 19.63
CA TRP A 880 33.00 -27.24 18.32
C TRP A 880 34.43 -27.44 17.80
N LYS A 881 35.36 -26.52 18.08
CA LYS A 881 36.76 -26.61 17.63
C LYS A 881 37.44 -27.87 18.16
N GLU A 882 37.32 -28.11 19.46
CA GLU A 882 37.88 -29.31 20.09
C GLU A 882 37.18 -30.58 19.57
N LYS A 883 35.84 -30.55 19.49
CA LYS A 883 35.03 -31.69 19.06
C LYS A 883 35.25 -32.09 17.60
N LEU A 884 35.60 -31.14 16.73
CA LEU A 884 35.92 -31.37 15.31
C LEU A 884 37.43 -31.45 15.03
N GLY A 885 38.27 -31.40 16.07
CA GLY A 885 39.73 -31.54 15.96
C GLY A 885 40.44 -30.35 15.30
N TYR A 886 39.93 -29.13 15.48
CA TYR A 886 40.48 -27.90 14.91
C TYR A 886 41.40 -27.17 15.91
N THR A 887 42.68 -27.06 15.59
CA THR A 887 43.72 -26.47 16.46
C THR A 887 44.32 -25.16 15.92
N GLY A 888 43.74 -24.56 14.87
CA GLY A 888 44.29 -23.37 14.20
C GLY A 888 43.63 -22.04 14.60
N GLU A 889 44.39 -20.95 14.58
CA GLU A 889 43.87 -19.57 14.54
C GLU A 889 43.88 -19.09 13.08
N SER A 890 42.75 -19.08 12.38
CA SER A 890 42.60 -18.25 11.18
C SER A 890 41.14 -18.03 10.80
N SER A 891 40.80 -16.77 10.51
CA SER A 891 39.59 -16.40 9.79
C SER A 891 39.75 -16.82 8.32
N VAL A 892 38.96 -17.79 7.85
CA VAL A 892 38.98 -18.17 6.43
C VAL A 892 38.17 -17.13 5.65
N GLN A 893 38.83 -16.33 4.81
CA GLN A 893 38.13 -15.49 3.83
C GLN A 893 37.37 -16.39 2.85
N ALA A 894 36.17 -15.97 2.43
CA ALA A 894 35.39 -16.69 1.41
C ALA A 894 36.25 -16.96 0.16
N ALA A 895 36.10 -18.13 -0.46
CA ALA A 895 36.83 -18.44 -1.68
C ALA A 895 36.56 -17.40 -2.78
N SER A 896 37.62 -16.88 -3.38
CA SER A 896 37.50 -16.07 -4.59
C SER A 896 37.15 -16.98 -5.78
N PHE A 897 35.98 -16.76 -6.38
CA PHE A 897 35.58 -17.50 -7.56
C PHE A 897 36.38 -17.00 -8.77
N ASN A 898 37.25 -17.84 -9.34
CA ASN A 898 38.04 -17.49 -10.53
C ASN A 898 37.22 -17.68 -11.81
N TRP A 899 36.62 -16.59 -12.29
CA TRP A 899 35.76 -16.54 -13.48
C TRP A 899 36.45 -16.96 -14.80
N GLN A 900 37.80 -17.03 -14.85
CA GLN A 900 38.56 -17.31 -16.07
C GLN A 900 38.76 -18.81 -16.37
N LYS A 901 38.41 -19.74 -15.47
CA LYS A 901 38.84 -21.16 -15.57
C LYS A 901 37.82 -22.18 -16.07
N LYS A 902 36.60 -21.80 -16.43
CA LYS A 902 35.64 -22.73 -17.06
C LYS A 902 34.93 -22.06 -18.24
N GLU A 903 35.42 -22.32 -19.43
CA GLU A 903 34.58 -22.21 -20.62
C GLU A 903 33.50 -23.29 -20.49
N LEU A 904 32.26 -22.87 -20.24
CA LEU A 904 31.10 -23.73 -20.43
C LEU A 904 31.03 -24.00 -21.92
N SER A 905 31.53 -25.16 -22.38
CA SER A 905 31.31 -25.64 -23.74
C SER A 905 29.82 -25.77 -23.99
#